data_AF-A0A6J3C0F9-F1
#
_entry.id   AF-A0A6J3C0F9-F1
#
_cell.length_a   1.000
_cell.length_b   1.000
_cell.length_c   1.000
_cell.angle_alpha   90.00
_cell.angle_beta   90.00
_cell.angle_gamma   90.00
#
_symmetry.space_group_name_H-M   'P 1'
#
loop_
_entity.id
_entity.type
_entity.pdbx_description
1 polymer ?
#
loop_
_entity_poly.entity_id
_entity_poly.type
_entity_poly.pdbx_seq_one_letter_code
_entity_poly.pdbx_strand_id
1 'polypeptide(L)'
;MYEGMVEDINMLLNTGDIPNLYGMDEKVEILDKMQTAVRESGKKIETTPLAMFGFYVERVKANLRIVMAMSPIGDSFRNRLRMFPSLINCCTIDWFTAWPPEALERVASMFISRIESVDEDLCTACVEMCQLFHMTVVQLSDRFYSEQKRKVYVTPTSYLELIKAFQNLYALKVDQITKARIRYETGLEQLDFAAGQVAVMQQNLIDLQPQLVETSDKTEKLMIKIEQDTVVVEKQKEIVGADEALANEAAAAAQAIKDDCESDLAEAVPALQAALDALNTLKPADITLVKSMKNPPAGVKLVMEAVCVMKGIKGDRKMDPNGKPYEDFWGPSQKMLGDMKFLESLKNYDKDNIAPAIMKKIRDKYIPDREFDPVVIAKVSSACEGLCRWVRAMDVYDRVIKVVAPKKAALAEAEAELQMQMNTLNEKRAQLQGVLDKLQALNDEFAEMTRKKKGLEDEIDLCSTKLARAEQLIGGLGGEKARWTELARQLQDLLNNIIDNMSNNGPVLNISTWLKKFKILCSNLLNKSQQKILVSGDVLLSAGFIAYLGPYTVNYRREIIQMWNTRTRELNIPCSDSFSLITTLGEPVVIRAWNIAGLPVDAFSIENGIIVEKSRRWPLMIDPQEQANKWVKNMERENQLKVIKLTDSNYIRTLENAIQMGLPVILENIREQLDAVLEPVLLRNIFRSGGIDCLKLGDNILEYNHNFRFYISTRLSNPHYLPEIAVKVSVSSFSNINIYHNKRRVS
;
A
#
# COMPACT_ATOMS: atom_id res chain seq x y z
N MET A 1 35.76 34.72 42.39
CA MET A 1 36.39 34.82 43.71
C MET A 1 36.39 36.28 44.15
N TYR A 2 35.54 36.62 45.13
CA TYR A 2 35.43 37.97 45.70
C TYR A 2 36.51 38.16 46.79
N GLU A 3 36.89 39.40 47.07
CA GLU A 3 38.05 39.69 47.96
C GLU A 3 37.83 39.22 49.39
N GLY A 4 36.63 39.39 49.95
CA GLY A 4 36.29 38.87 51.28
C GLY A 4 36.47 37.36 51.42
N MET A 5 36.21 36.59 50.35
CA MET A 5 36.44 35.13 50.35
C MET A 5 37.91 34.79 50.56
N VAL A 6 38.81 35.58 49.95
CA VAL A 6 40.26 35.33 50.05
C VAL A 6 40.77 35.72 51.44
N GLU A 7 40.19 36.77 52.03
CA GLU A 7 40.45 37.16 53.41
C GLU A 7 40.03 36.06 54.39
N ASP A 8 38.81 35.52 54.25
CA ASP A 8 38.29 34.41 55.05
C ASP A 8 39.20 33.16 54.94
N ILE A 9 39.60 32.80 53.71
CA ILE A 9 40.53 31.69 53.47
C ILE A 9 41.89 31.96 54.11
N ASN A 10 42.40 33.20 54.01
CA ASN A 10 43.64 33.59 54.66
C ASN A 10 43.56 33.44 56.19
N MET A 11 42.41 33.76 56.80
CA MET A 11 42.20 33.50 58.22
C MET A 11 42.20 31.99 58.52
N LEU A 12 41.43 31.19 57.77
CA LEU A 12 41.41 29.73 57.93
C LEU A 12 42.80 29.08 57.81
N LEU A 13 43.63 29.55 56.87
CA LEU A 13 44.99 29.02 56.68
C LEU A 13 45.92 29.38 57.85
N ASN A 14 45.77 30.57 58.45
CA ASN A 14 46.61 31.02 59.56
C ASN A 14 46.14 30.43 60.91
N THR A 15 44.88 30.64 61.27
CA THR A 15 44.34 30.36 62.61
C THR A 15 43.53 29.07 62.65
N GLY A 16 42.98 28.61 61.53
CA GLY A 16 42.03 27.49 61.46
C GLY A 16 40.60 27.87 61.87
N ASP A 17 40.32 29.17 62.01
CA ASP A 17 39.02 29.71 62.43
C ASP A 17 38.78 31.09 61.81
N ILE A 18 37.51 31.46 61.62
CA ILE A 18 37.10 32.79 61.14
C ILE A 18 36.38 33.51 62.30
N PRO A 19 36.82 34.71 62.71
CA PRO A 19 36.17 35.46 63.77
C PRO A 19 34.68 35.71 63.47
N ASN A 20 33.83 35.55 64.48
CA ASN A 20 32.37 35.74 64.39
C ASN A 20 31.65 34.84 63.37
N LEU A 21 32.28 33.73 62.94
CA LEU A 21 31.61 32.76 62.08
C LEU A 21 30.41 32.08 62.76
N TYR A 22 30.53 31.80 64.06
CA TYR A 22 29.52 31.09 64.84
C TYR A 22 28.77 32.03 65.80
N GLY A 23 27.45 31.91 65.83
CA GLY A 23 26.59 32.49 66.86
C GLY A 23 26.84 31.88 68.25
N MET A 24 26.27 32.50 69.30
CA MET A 24 26.43 32.01 70.68
C MET A 24 25.85 30.59 70.85
N ASP A 25 24.67 30.33 70.27
CA ASP A 25 23.99 29.05 70.38
C ASP A 25 24.78 27.93 69.66
N GLU A 26 25.31 28.22 68.47
CA GLU A 26 26.15 27.30 67.70
C GLU A 26 27.47 26.99 68.42
N LYS A 27 28.08 27.98 69.09
CA LYS A 27 29.28 27.75 69.91
C LYS A 27 29.01 26.79 71.05
N VAL A 28 27.87 26.92 71.73
CA VAL A 28 27.47 25.99 72.80
C VAL A 28 27.30 24.58 72.25
N GLU A 29 26.66 24.43 71.08
CA GLU A 29 26.50 23.14 70.42
C GLU A 29 27.84 22.49 70.01
N ILE A 30 28.76 23.29 69.45
CA ILE A 30 30.12 22.82 69.11
C ILE A 30 30.83 22.30 70.37
N LEU A 31 30.75 23.03 71.49
CA LEU A 31 31.39 22.64 72.74
C LEU A 31 30.84 21.31 73.29
N ASP A 32 29.53 21.10 73.26
CA ASP A 32 28.89 19.85 73.71
C ASP A 32 29.31 18.65 72.83
N LYS A 33 29.31 18.85 71.51
CA LYS A 33 29.82 17.85 70.55
C LYS A 33 31.31 17.56 70.76
N MET A 34 32.12 18.56 71.08
CA MET A 34 33.54 18.36 71.36
C MET A 34 33.77 17.62 72.67
N GLN A 35 32.99 17.88 73.72
CA GLN A 35 33.09 17.11 74.96
C GLN A 35 32.82 15.62 74.71
N THR A 36 31.80 15.30 73.92
CA THR A 36 31.50 13.93 73.50
C THR A 36 32.66 13.33 72.69
N ALA A 37 33.16 14.06 71.69
CA ALA A 37 34.27 13.61 70.86
C ALA A 37 35.59 13.41 71.65
N VAL A 38 35.85 14.19 72.70
CA VAL A 38 37.01 14.02 73.59
C VAL A 38 36.87 12.73 74.39
N ARG A 39 35.69 12.45 74.96
CA ARG A 39 35.39 11.19 75.67
C ARG A 39 35.60 9.96 74.77
N GLU A 40 35.14 10.03 73.53
CA GLU A 40 35.30 8.95 72.54
C GLU A 40 36.77 8.78 72.10
N SER A 41 37.52 9.88 71.96
CA SER A 41 38.93 9.83 71.52
C SER A 41 39.91 9.35 72.60
N GLY A 42 39.47 9.21 73.85
CA GLY A 42 40.31 8.83 74.99
C GLY A 42 41.38 9.87 75.38
N LYS A 43 41.39 11.05 74.76
CA LYS A 43 42.35 12.13 75.07
C LYS A 43 41.96 12.83 76.37
N LYS A 44 42.93 13.10 77.24
CA LYS A 44 42.75 13.89 78.47
C LYS A 44 42.92 15.37 78.15
N ILE A 45 41.81 16.04 77.83
CA ILE A 45 41.76 17.50 77.60
C ILE A 45 40.87 18.11 78.69
N GLU A 46 41.25 19.27 79.23
CA GLU A 46 40.46 19.99 80.23
C GLU A 46 39.10 20.41 79.65
N THR A 47 38.01 20.27 80.41
CA THR A 47 36.63 20.55 79.96
C THR A 47 36.28 22.05 79.94
N THR A 48 37.27 22.93 79.84
CA THR A 48 37.03 24.38 79.74
C THR A 48 36.54 24.73 78.32
N PRO A 49 35.66 25.73 78.16
CA PRO A 49 35.19 26.17 76.83
C PRO A 49 36.34 26.51 75.87
N LEU A 50 37.41 27.12 76.38
CA LEU A 50 38.59 27.47 75.59
C LEU A 50 39.34 26.23 75.08
N ALA A 51 39.57 25.22 75.93
CA ALA A 51 40.25 23.99 75.54
C ALA A 51 39.43 23.14 74.58
N MET A 52 38.11 23.08 74.76
CA MET A 52 37.19 22.38 73.85
C MET A 52 37.13 23.06 72.47
N PHE A 53 37.10 24.40 72.43
CA PHE A 53 37.16 25.13 71.16
C PHE A 53 38.54 25.01 70.49
N GLY A 54 39.63 24.98 71.27
CA GLY A 54 40.97 24.67 70.76
C GLY A 54 41.02 23.29 70.09
N PHE A 55 40.43 22.26 70.73
CA PHE A 55 40.32 20.93 70.16
C PHE A 55 39.48 20.90 68.88
N TYR A 56 38.40 21.69 68.83
CA TYR A 56 37.61 21.87 67.60
C TYR A 56 38.48 22.40 66.45
N VAL A 57 39.23 23.48 66.69
CA VAL A 57 40.13 24.08 65.68
C VAL A 57 41.22 23.10 65.23
N GLU A 58 41.80 22.30 66.15
CA GLU A 58 42.75 21.24 65.78
C GLU A 58 42.10 20.21 64.84
N ARG A 59 40.86 19.81 65.12
CA ARG A 59 40.12 18.89 64.25
C ARG A 59 39.80 19.53 62.89
N VAL A 60 39.47 20.82 62.85
CA VAL A 60 39.25 21.55 61.59
C VAL A 60 40.54 21.54 60.77
N LYS A 61 41.70 21.88 61.36
CA LYS A 61 43.00 21.82 60.67
C LYS A 61 43.35 20.41 60.19
N ALA A 62 43.05 19.39 60.99
CA ALA A 62 43.34 18.00 60.64
C ALA A 62 42.49 17.49 59.46
N ASN A 63 41.23 17.91 59.35
CA ASN A 63 40.27 17.34 58.41
C ASN A 63 39.92 18.23 57.21
N LEU A 64 40.12 19.55 57.30
CA LEU A 64 39.85 20.48 56.21
C LEU A 64 41.06 20.56 55.27
N ARG A 65 40.82 20.42 53.97
CA ARG A 65 41.80 20.68 52.91
C ARG A 65 41.18 21.68 51.93
N ILE A 66 41.90 22.76 51.68
CA ILE A 66 41.44 23.83 50.79
C ILE A 66 42.31 23.78 49.53
N VAL A 67 41.67 23.72 48.36
CA VAL A 67 42.33 23.82 47.06
C VAL A 67 41.82 25.06 46.36
N MET A 68 42.73 25.90 45.88
CA MET A 68 42.41 27.12 45.15
C MET A 68 43.04 27.09 43.77
N ALA A 69 42.25 27.38 42.75
CA ALA A 69 42.74 27.65 41.40
C ALA A 69 42.74 29.16 41.15
N MET A 70 43.91 29.72 40.87
CA MET A 70 44.06 31.14 40.52
C MET A 70 44.77 31.26 39.17
N SER A 71 44.30 32.16 38.32
CA SER A 71 45.02 32.48 37.08
C SER A 71 46.23 33.35 37.40
N PRO A 72 47.44 33.03 36.90
CA PRO A 72 48.61 33.89 37.06
C PRO A 72 48.58 35.11 36.11
N ILE A 73 47.55 35.21 35.26
CA ILE A 73 47.41 36.26 34.25
C ILE A 73 46.69 37.46 34.86
N GLY A 74 47.29 38.65 34.68
CA GLY A 74 46.81 39.91 35.25
C GLY A 74 47.43 40.24 36.61
N ASP A 75 47.10 41.41 37.14
CA ASP A 75 47.70 41.91 38.39
C ASP A 75 47.00 41.42 39.66
N SER A 76 45.77 40.90 39.53
CA SER A 76 44.95 40.45 40.67
C SER A 76 45.60 39.34 41.48
N PHE A 77 46.23 38.35 40.82
CA PHE A 77 46.95 37.28 41.49
C PHE A 77 48.13 37.82 42.32
N ARG A 78 48.97 38.66 41.72
CA ARG A 78 50.12 39.28 42.39
C ARG A 78 49.69 40.15 43.56
N ASN A 79 48.62 40.93 43.39
CA ASN A 79 48.08 41.77 44.46
C ASN A 79 47.56 40.92 45.62
N ARG A 80 46.82 39.84 45.34
CA ARG A 80 46.32 38.91 46.38
C ARG A 80 47.46 38.25 47.15
N LEU A 81 48.52 37.81 46.46
CA LEU A 81 49.69 37.23 47.14
C LEU A 81 50.42 38.23 48.05
N ARG A 82 50.45 39.53 47.69
CA ARG A 82 51.02 40.58 48.55
C ARG A 82 50.13 40.88 49.76
N MET A 83 48.81 40.91 49.57
CA MET A 83 47.85 41.20 50.64
C MET A 83 47.68 40.04 51.63
N PHE A 84 47.78 38.80 51.14
CA PHE A 84 47.53 37.59 51.91
C PHE A 84 48.71 36.60 51.85
N PRO A 85 49.78 36.82 52.63
CA PRO A 85 50.99 35.98 52.60
C PRO A 85 50.76 34.51 52.98
N SER A 86 49.68 34.19 53.71
CA SER A 86 49.36 32.80 54.08
C SER A 86 49.11 31.90 52.86
N LEU A 87 48.69 32.48 51.73
CA LEU A 87 48.52 31.77 50.47
C LEU A 87 49.83 31.17 49.95
N ILE A 88 50.98 31.73 50.37
CA ILE A 88 52.32 31.21 50.02
C ILE A 88 52.86 30.39 51.18
N ASN A 89 52.73 30.88 52.42
CA ASN A 89 53.36 30.27 53.59
C ASN A 89 52.66 28.98 54.06
N CYS A 90 51.36 28.84 53.80
CA CYS A 90 50.53 27.74 54.32
C CYS A 90 50.00 26.84 53.20
N CYS A 91 50.33 27.10 51.93
CA CYS A 91 49.90 26.30 50.79
C CYS A 91 51.08 25.87 49.92
N THR A 92 50.92 24.75 49.23
CA THR A 92 51.82 24.34 48.15
C THR A 92 51.32 24.90 46.84
N ILE A 93 52.19 25.59 46.08
CA ILE A 93 51.85 26.13 44.76
C ILE A 93 52.21 25.10 43.70
N ASP A 94 51.20 24.69 42.93
CA ASP A 94 51.37 23.85 41.73
C ASP A 94 51.16 24.69 40.47
N TRP A 95 52.15 24.71 39.58
CA TRP A 95 52.15 25.55 38.39
C TRP A 95 51.68 24.77 37.16
N PHE A 96 50.53 25.17 36.61
CA PHE A 96 50.02 24.63 35.36
C PHE A 96 50.66 25.35 34.18
N THR A 97 51.50 24.65 33.43
CA THR A 97 52.15 25.14 32.21
C THR A 97 51.30 24.83 30.97
N ALA A 98 51.65 25.50 29.86
CA ALA A 98 51.06 25.17 28.56
C ALA A 98 51.36 23.71 28.19
N TRP A 99 50.44 23.07 27.47
CA TRP A 99 50.60 21.68 27.06
C TRP A 99 51.80 21.53 26.12
N PRO A 100 52.73 20.61 26.41
CA PRO A 100 53.84 20.34 25.52
C PRO A 100 53.35 19.61 24.25
N PRO A 101 54.14 19.62 23.16
CA PRO A 101 53.79 18.97 21.89
C PRO A 101 53.36 17.50 22.05
N GLU A 102 54.00 16.75 22.94
CA GLU A 102 53.71 15.33 23.18
C GLU A 102 52.35 15.13 23.86
N ALA A 103 51.93 16.08 24.72
CA ALA A 103 50.61 16.03 25.34
C ALA A 103 49.51 16.32 24.31
N LEU A 104 49.74 17.26 23.39
CA LEU A 104 48.82 17.58 22.30
C LEU A 104 48.61 16.37 21.38
N GLU A 105 49.67 15.65 21.02
CA GLU A 105 49.59 14.43 20.22
C GLU A 105 48.78 13.34 20.91
N ARG A 106 49.08 13.05 22.19
CA ARG A 106 48.35 12.02 22.96
C ARG A 106 46.87 12.32 23.07
N VAL A 107 46.52 13.58 23.33
CA VAL A 107 45.12 14.00 23.40
C VAL A 107 44.45 13.84 22.04
N ALA A 108 45.05 14.36 20.96
CA ALA A 108 44.47 14.22 19.62
C ALA A 108 44.32 12.75 19.21
N SER A 109 45.33 11.91 19.46
CA SER A 109 45.29 10.47 19.18
C SER A 109 44.14 9.76 19.90
N MET A 110 43.89 10.09 21.17
CA MET A 110 42.79 9.52 21.94
C MET A 110 41.39 9.88 21.39
N PHE A 111 41.23 11.07 20.81
CA PHE A 111 39.94 11.52 20.26
C PHE A 111 39.75 11.11 18.81
N ILE A 112 40.78 11.25 17.97
CA ILE A 112 40.70 10.94 16.53
C ILE A 112 40.59 9.43 16.31
N SER A 113 41.20 8.59 17.14
CA SER A 113 41.04 7.13 17.08
C SER A 113 39.61 6.64 17.35
N ARG A 114 38.75 7.49 17.92
CA ARG A 114 37.32 7.17 18.13
C ARG A 114 36.46 7.48 16.91
N ILE A 115 37.00 8.12 15.87
CA ILE A 115 36.27 8.38 14.64
C ILE A 115 36.22 7.06 13.87
N GLU A 116 35.03 6.50 13.71
CA GLU A 116 34.82 5.33 12.86
C GLU A 116 35.24 5.65 11.42
N SER A 117 35.84 4.67 10.74
CA SER A 117 36.19 4.77 9.32
C SER A 117 37.32 5.76 8.99
N VAL A 118 38.26 6.01 9.91
CA VAL A 118 39.53 6.70 9.62
C VAL A 118 40.67 5.68 9.70
N ASP A 119 41.43 5.57 8.61
CA ASP A 119 42.62 4.71 8.54
C ASP A 119 43.72 5.16 9.53
N GLU A 120 44.58 4.23 9.96
CA GLU A 120 45.61 4.46 10.98
C GLU A 120 46.68 5.47 10.51
N ASP A 121 47.05 5.43 9.22
CA ASP A 121 48.00 6.39 8.64
C ASP A 121 47.39 7.80 8.57
N LEU A 122 46.12 7.89 8.15
CA LEU A 122 45.38 9.15 8.11
C LEU A 122 45.16 9.73 9.51
N CYS A 123 44.89 8.87 10.51
CA CYS A 123 44.76 9.25 11.90
C CYS A 123 46.06 9.90 12.41
N THR A 124 47.20 9.25 12.18
CA THR A 124 48.52 9.75 12.57
C THR A 124 48.84 11.09 11.93
N ALA A 125 48.58 11.24 10.63
CA ALA A 125 48.77 12.49 9.92
C ALA A 125 47.84 13.61 10.45
N CYS A 126 46.59 13.30 10.78
CA CYS A 126 45.65 14.27 11.36
C CYS A 126 46.06 14.70 12.78
N VAL A 127 46.61 13.79 13.58
CA VAL A 127 47.15 14.08 14.92
C VAL A 127 48.32 15.06 14.81
N GLU A 128 49.27 14.82 13.89
CA GLU A 128 50.40 15.73 13.64
C GLU A 128 49.91 17.12 13.20
N MET A 129 48.94 17.17 12.27
CA MET A 129 48.35 18.43 11.84
C MET A 129 47.65 19.18 12.98
N CYS A 130 46.93 18.49 13.87
CA CYS A 130 46.27 19.14 15.00
C CYS A 130 47.29 19.80 15.93
N GLN A 131 48.36 19.08 16.30
CA GLN A 131 49.45 19.62 17.10
C GLN A 131 50.05 20.86 16.41
N LEU A 132 50.35 20.76 15.11
CA LEU A 132 50.89 21.87 14.34
C LEU A 132 49.97 23.10 14.35
N PHE A 133 48.65 22.91 14.18
CA PHE A 133 47.69 24.00 14.24
C PHE A 133 47.77 24.76 15.56
N HIS A 134 47.82 24.02 16.67
CA HIS A 134 47.92 24.64 17.99
C HIS A 134 49.22 25.43 18.16
N MET A 135 50.36 24.80 17.88
CA MET A 135 51.68 25.41 18.07
C MET A 135 51.89 26.65 17.19
N THR A 136 51.45 26.59 15.94
CA THR A 136 51.58 27.71 15.00
C THR A 136 50.62 28.86 15.34
N VAL A 137 49.43 28.58 15.88
CA VAL A 137 48.51 29.64 16.35
C VAL A 137 49.03 30.29 17.64
N VAL A 138 49.70 29.55 18.52
CA VAL A 138 50.38 30.15 19.69
C VAL A 138 51.38 31.20 19.22
N GLN A 139 52.26 30.84 18.27
CA GLN A 139 53.23 31.78 17.67
C GLN A 139 52.55 32.95 16.95
N LEU A 140 51.48 32.67 16.19
CA LEU A 140 50.67 33.69 15.51
C LEU A 140 50.07 34.68 16.51
N SER A 141 49.58 34.20 17.66
CA SER A 141 48.95 35.02 18.68
C SER A 141 49.93 36.01 19.32
N ASP A 142 51.19 35.60 19.53
CA ASP A 142 52.23 36.47 20.08
C ASP A 142 52.72 37.50 19.06
N ARG A 143 52.84 37.11 17.78
CA ARG A 143 53.11 38.05 16.68
C ARG A 143 51.98 39.07 16.54
N PHE A 144 50.72 38.60 16.52
CA PHE A 144 49.54 39.45 16.43
C PHE A 144 49.45 40.44 17.59
N TYR A 145 49.78 40.02 18.81
CA TYR A 145 49.87 40.93 19.95
C TYR A 145 50.99 41.96 19.79
N SER A 146 52.17 41.54 19.33
CA SER A 146 53.32 42.43 19.16
C SER A 146 53.05 43.54 18.14
N GLU A 147 52.41 43.18 17.01
CA GLU A 147 52.13 44.04 15.86
C GLU A 147 50.83 44.84 16.00
N GLN A 148 49.73 44.22 16.43
CA GLN A 148 48.38 44.83 16.46
C GLN A 148 47.95 45.26 17.86
N LYS A 149 48.72 44.93 18.91
CA LYS A 149 48.36 45.17 20.33
C LYS A 149 47.00 44.57 20.71
N ARG A 150 46.59 43.49 20.04
CA ARG A 150 45.38 42.71 20.34
C ARG A 150 45.81 41.36 20.90
N LYS A 151 45.50 41.08 22.18
CA LYS A 151 45.87 39.80 22.79
C LYS A 151 44.78 38.76 22.48
N VAL A 152 45.19 37.65 21.88
CA VAL A 152 44.34 36.46 21.68
C VAL A 152 44.94 35.33 22.52
N TYR A 153 44.10 34.64 23.29
CA TYR A 153 44.54 33.54 24.13
C TYR A 153 44.31 32.21 23.43
N VAL A 154 45.37 31.41 23.33
CA VAL A 154 45.32 30.05 22.83
C VAL A 154 45.36 29.11 24.03
N THR A 155 44.36 28.24 24.15
CA THR A 155 44.13 27.44 25.36
C THR A 155 43.90 25.97 25.00
N PRO A 156 44.12 25.04 25.95
CA PRO A 156 43.77 23.64 25.77
C PRO A 156 42.29 23.42 25.39
N THR A 157 41.38 24.25 25.91
CA THR A 157 39.98 24.21 25.51
C THR A 157 39.80 24.49 24.02
N SER A 158 40.53 25.46 23.46
CA SER A 158 40.47 25.76 22.01
C SER A 158 41.04 24.61 21.16
N TYR A 159 42.02 23.87 21.69
CA TYR A 159 42.52 22.63 21.07
C TYR A 159 41.47 21.52 21.05
N LEU A 160 40.78 21.32 22.18
CA LEU A 160 39.67 20.37 22.25
C LEU A 160 38.52 20.79 21.32
N GLU A 161 38.25 22.08 21.17
CA GLU A 161 37.26 22.57 20.21
C GLU A 161 37.66 22.32 18.75
N LEU A 162 38.95 22.46 18.39
CA LEU A 162 39.45 22.02 17.07
C LEU A 162 39.11 20.54 16.82
N ILE A 163 39.50 19.66 17.74
CA ILE A 163 39.34 18.21 17.57
C ILE A 163 37.85 17.84 17.47
N LYS A 164 37.04 18.40 18.36
CA LYS A 164 35.59 18.22 18.38
C LYS A 164 34.91 18.77 17.14
N ALA A 165 35.36 19.92 16.62
CA ALA A 165 34.86 20.50 15.38
C ALA A 165 35.22 19.58 14.21
N PHE A 166 36.43 19.05 14.16
CA PHE A 166 36.85 18.09 13.14
C PHE A 166 35.98 16.83 13.17
N GLN A 167 35.80 16.19 14.33
CA GLN A 167 34.92 15.01 14.49
C GLN A 167 33.50 15.27 13.96
N ASN A 168 32.90 16.39 14.37
CA ASN A 168 31.54 16.74 13.98
C ASN A 168 31.42 17.06 12.48
N LEU A 169 32.34 17.86 11.94
CA LEU A 169 32.32 18.26 10.53
C LEU A 169 32.62 17.07 9.62
N TYR A 170 33.51 16.17 10.05
CA TYR A 170 33.83 14.93 9.35
C TYR A 170 32.60 14.03 9.27
N ALA A 171 31.97 13.73 10.41
CA ALA A 171 30.75 12.92 10.45
C ALA A 171 29.62 13.53 9.60
N LEU A 172 29.42 14.86 9.68
CA LEU A 172 28.42 15.56 8.89
C LEU A 172 28.71 15.48 7.38
N LYS A 173 29.97 15.61 6.96
CA LYS A 173 30.34 15.49 5.55
C LYS A 173 30.20 14.06 5.02
N VAL A 174 30.62 13.06 5.80
CA VAL A 174 30.41 11.65 5.47
C VAL A 174 28.92 11.35 5.30
N ASP A 175 28.07 11.79 6.22
CA ASP A 175 26.62 11.61 6.14
C ASP A 175 26.01 12.31 4.91
N GLN A 176 26.41 13.56 4.64
CA GLN A 176 25.94 14.30 3.45
C GLN A 176 26.28 13.59 2.14
N ILE A 177 27.54 13.13 1.99
CA ILE A 177 28.01 12.43 0.80
C ILE A 177 27.30 11.08 0.66
N THR A 178 27.17 10.34 1.77
CA THR A 178 26.50 9.04 1.80
C THR A 178 25.02 9.15 1.41
N LYS A 179 24.29 10.10 1.99
CA LYS A 179 22.88 10.36 1.63
C LYS A 179 22.72 10.77 0.17
N ALA A 180 23.61 11.62 -0.34
CA ALA A 180 23.59 12.01 -1.75
C ALA A 180 23.82 10.81 -2.67
N ARG A 181 24.79 9.93 -2.35
CA ARG A 181 25.05 8.70 -3.09
C ARG A 181 23.83 7.78 -3.09
N ILE A 182 23.32 7.45 -1.90
CA ILE A 182 22.16 6.56 -1.74
C ILE A 182 20.97 7.09 -2.56
N ARG A 183 20.74 8.41 -2.55
CA ARG A 183 19.66 9.02 -3.35
C ARG A 183 19.81 8.75 -4.85
N TYR A 184 21.02 8.87 -5.40
CA TYR A 184 21.27 8.57 -6.82
C TYR A 184 21.17 7.06 -7.10
N GLU A 185 21.68 6.22 -6.21
CA GLU A 185 21.59 4.76 -6.33
C GLU A 185 20.14 4.28 -6.32
N THR A 186 19.33 4.72 -5.35
CA THR A 186 17.90 4.41 -5.31
C THR A 186 17.18 4.92 -6.57
N GLY A 187 17.55 6.11 -7.07
CA GLY A 187 17.01 6.62 -8.34
C GLY A 187 17.36 5.73 -9.55
N LEU A 188 18.59 5.23 -9.60
CA LEU A 188 19.04 4.30 -10.65
C LEU A 188 18.36 2.94 -10.54
N GLU A 189 18.18 2.41 -9.33
CA GLU A 189 17.44 1.16 -9.09
C GLU A 189 16.00 1.25 -9.59
N GLN A 190 15.31 2.37 -9.33
CA GLN A 190 13.95 2.59 -9.85
C GLN A 190 13.91 2.69 -11.37
N LEU A 191 14.91 3.33 -12.00
CA LEU A 191 15.03 3.36 -13.46
C LEU A 191 15.29 1.98 -14.05
N ASP A 192 16.17 1.18 -13.42
CA ASP A 192 16.46 -0.18 -13.86
C ASP A 192 15.25 -1.10 -13.68
N PHE A 193 14.50 -0.96 -12.59
CA PHE A 193 13.24 -1.66 -12.38
C PHE A 193 12.20 -1.31 -13.46
N ALA A 194 12.01 -0.02 -13.74
CA ALA A 194 11.11 0.44 -14.79
C ALA A 194 11.54 -0.08 -16.18
N ALA A 195 12.83 -0.03 -16.50
CA ALA A 195 13.37 -0.59 -17.74
C ALA A 195 13.14 -2.10 -17.84
N GLY A 196 13.28 -2.84 -16.74
CA GLY A 196 12.94 -4.26 -16.67
C GLY A 196 11.45 -4.54 -16.94
N GLN A 197 10.54 -3.73 -16.39
CA GLN A 197 9.11 -3.86 -16.66
C GLN A 197 8.78 -3.61 -18.13
N VAL A 198 9.41 -2.60 -18.75
CA VAL A 198 9.23 -2.32 -20.19
C VAL A 198 9.72 -3.48 -21.04
N ALA A 199 10.86 -4.09 -20.71
CA ALA A 199 11.35 -5.27 -21.42
C ALA A 199 10.37 -6.47 -21.34
N VAL A 200 9.78 -6.72 -20.16
CA VAL A 200 8.74 -7.76 -20.00
C VAL A 200 7.49 -7.44 -20.82
N MET A 201 7.04 -6.18 -20.82
CA MET A 201 5.89 -5.76 -21.62
C MET A 201 6.14 -5.86 -23.13
N GLN A 202 7.35 -5.52 -23.60
CA GLN A 202 7.76 -5.70 -24.99
C GLN A 202 7.70 -7.18 -25.39
N GLN A 203 8.19 -8.08 -24.53
CA GLN A 203 8.11 -9.52 -24.79
C GLN A 203 6.65 -10.01 -24.85
N ASN A 204 5.79 -9.59 -23.90
CA ASN A 204 4.38 -9.95 -23.92
C ASN A 204 3.67 -9.48 -25.20
N LEU A 205 4.01 -8.30 -25.73
CA LEU A 205 3.46 -7.80 -26.99
C LEU A 205 3.87 -8.68 -28.18
N ILE A 206 5.14 -9.12 -28.21
CA ILE A 206 5.66 -10.05 -29.23
C ILE A 206 4.92 -11.40 -29.16
N ASP A 207 4.62 -11.89 -27.96
CA ASP A 207 3.97 -13.19 -27.75
C ASP A 207 2.45 -13.18 -28.05
N LEU A 208 1.79 -12.03 -27.88
CA LEU A 208 0.35 -11.85 -28.13
C LEU A 208 0.02 -11.62 -29.61
N GLN A 209 0.87 -10.91 -30.36
CA GLN A 209 0.68 -10.65 -31.79
C GLN A 209 0.39 -11.89 -32.64
N PRO A 210 1.15 -13.00 -32.56
CA PRO A 210 0.86 -14.20 -33.35
C PRO A 210 -0.45 -14.88 -32.93
N GLN A 211 -0.81 -14.83 -31.65
CA GLN A 211 -2.08 -15.40 -31.15
C GLN A 211 -3.29 -14.65 -31.71
N LEU A 212 -3.18 -13.32 -31.85
CA LEU A 212 -4.23 -12.52 -32.48
C LEU A 212 -4.41 -12.88 -33.95
N VAL A 213 -3.31 -13.04 -34.70
CA VAL A 213 -3.36 -13.44 -36.12
C VAL A 213 -4.02 -14.82 -36.25
N GLU A 214 -3.59 -15.81 -35.47
CA GLU A 214 -4.17 -17.16 -35.51
C GLU A 214 -5.67 -17.15 -35.15
N THR A 215 -6.06 -16.39 -34.12
CA THR A 215 -7.46 -16.26 -33.68
C THR A 215 -8.31 -15.55 -34.73
N SER A 216 -7.76 -14.52 -35.39
CA SER A 216 -8.42 -13.80 -36.47
C SER A 216 -8.67 -14.71 -37.67
N ASP A 217 -7.66 -15.47 -38.11
CA ASP A 217 -7.78 -16.42 -39.22
C ASP A 217 -8.81 -17.52 -38.93
N LYS A 218 -8.85 -18.04 -37.69
CA LYS A 218 -9.87 -19.03 -37.28
C LYS A 218 -11.28 -18.44 -37.30
N THR A 219 -11.43 -17.20 -36.83
CA THR A 219 -12.71 -16.50 -36.78
C THR A 219 -13.24 -16.22 -38.20
N GLU A 220 -12.37 -15.82 -39.13
CA GLU A 220 -12.72 -15.60 -40.54
C GLU A 220 -13.16 -16.91 -41.22
N LYS A 221 -12.44 -18.02 -40.97
CA LYS A 221 -12.83 -19.35 -41.49
C LYS A 221 -14.19 -19.82 -40.94
N LEU A 222 -14.47 -19.58 -39.66
CA LEU A 222 -15.78 -19.90 -39.06
C LEU A 222 -16.91 -19.08 -39.69
N MET A 223 -16.68 -17.79 -39.97
CA MET A 223 -17.66 -16.93 -40.64
C MET A 223 -18.04 -17.47 -42.02
N ILE A 224 -17.05 -17.82 -42.84
CA ILE A 224 -17.28 -18.42 -44.18
C ILE A 224 -18.12 -19.70 -44.06
N LYS A 225 -17.82 -20.54 -43.06
CA LYS A 225 -18.55 -21.80 -42.85
C LYS A 225 -20.00 -21.57 -42.41
N ILE A 226 -20.25 -20.58 -41.55
CA ILE A 226 -21.60 -20.18 -41.13
C ILE A 226 -22.40 -19.67 -42.33
N GLU A 227 -21.81 -18.83 -43.19
CA GLU A 227 -22.47 -18.35 -44.41
C GLU A 227 -22.88 -19.51 -45.33
N GLN A 228 -21.99 -20.48 -45.54
CA GLN A 228 -22.28 -21.67 -46.35
C GLN A 228 -23.38 -22.53 -45.73
N ASP A 229 -23.29 -22.83 -44.44
CA ASP A 229 -24.26 -23.71 -43.75
C ASP A 229 -25.64 -23.02 -43.59
N THR A 230 -25.69 -21.69 -43.47
CA THR A 230 -26.96 -20.92 -43.43
C THR A 230 -27.75 -21.08 -44.72
N VAL A 231 -27.09 -21.04 -45.89
CA VAL A 231 -27.74 -21.26 -47.18
C VAL A 231 -28.33 -22.66 -47.30
N VAL A 232 -27.66 -23.67 -46.73
CA VAL A 232 -28.16 -25.06 -46.71
C VAL A 232 -29.38 -25.19 -45.80
N VAL A 233 -29.35 -24.57 -44.61
CA VAL A 233 -30.48 -24.57 -43.66
C VAL A 233 -31.72 -23.92 -44.26
N GLU A 234 -31.60 -22.75 -44.88
CA GLU A 234 -32.76 -22.05 -45.46
C GLU A 234 -33.42 -22.85 -46.59
N LYS A 235 -32.64 -23.51 -47.46
CA LYS A 235 -33.19 -24.43 -48.48
C LYS A 235 -33.94 -25.60 -47.87
N GLN A 236 -33.41 -26.22 -46.82
CA GLN A 236 -34.07 -27.35 -46.15
C GLN A 236 -35.34 -26.91 -45.43
N LYS A 237 -35.35 -25.70 -44.87
CA LYS A 237 -36.49 -25.10 -44.18
C LYS A 237 -37.65 -24.82 -45.13
N GLU A 238 -37.38 -24.34 -46.35
CA GLU A 238 -38.40 -24.20 -47.39
C GLU A 238 -39.04 -25.54 -47.76
N ILE A 239 -38.24 -26.61 -47.90
CA ILE A 239 -38.74 -27.96 -48.22
C ILE A 239 -39.65 -28.48 -47.11
N VAL A 240 -39.22 -28.40 -45.84
CA VAL A 240 -40.02 -28.86 -44.70
C VAL A 240 -41.32 -28.06 -44.56
N GLY A 241 -41.28 -26.74 -44.81
CA GLY A 241 -42.48 -25.90 -44.78
C GLY A 241 -43.51 -26.27 -45.85
N ALA A 242 -43.05 -26.64 -47.05
CA ALA A 242 -43.94 -27.12 -48.11
C ALA A 242 -44.58 -28.49 -47.78
N ASP A 243 -43.80 -29.43 -47.24
CA ASP A 243 -44.32 -30.75 -46.83
C ASP A 243 -45.27 -30.65 -45.62
N GLU A 244 -45.03 -29.71 -44.71
CA GLU A 244 -45.89 -29.45 -43.55
C GLU A 244 -47.27 -28.92 -43.96
N ALA A 245 -47.33 -28.06 -44.98
CA ALA A 245 -48.60 -27.59 -45.53
C ALA A 245 -49.42 -28.75 -46.13
N LEU A 246 -48.77 -29.64 -46.89
CA LEU A 246 -49.41 -30.82 -47.50
C LEU A 246 -49.92 -31.81 -46.44
N ALA A 247 -49.12 -32.08 -45.40
CA ALA A 247 -49.52 -32.98 -44.32
C ALA A 247 -50.71 -32.41 -43.50
N ASN A 248 -50.76 -31.09 -43.30
CA ASN A 248 -51.88 -30.43 -42.61
C ASN A 248 -53.18 -30.48 -43.43
N GLU A 249 -53.10 -30.34 -44.76
CA GLU A 249 -54.26 -30.47 -45.65
C GLU A 249 -54.81 -31.91 -45.64
N ALA A 250 -53.94 -32.91 -45.72
CA ALA A 250 -54.32 -34.32 -45.61
C ALA A 250 -54.92 -34.65 -44.22
N ALA A 251 -54.40 -34.05 -43.15
CA ALA A 251 -54.92 -34.23 -41.80
C ALA A 251 -56.34 -33.68 -41.64
N ALA A 252 -56.61 -32.51 -42.22
CA ALA A 252 -57.94 -31.90 -42.21
C ALA A 252 -58.97 -32.74 -42.99
N ALA A 253 -58.56 -33.31 -44.14
CA ALA A 253 -59.42 -34.17 -44.94
C ALA A 253 -59.80 -35.48 -44.23
N ALA A 254 -58.84 -36.16 -43.59
CA ALA A 254 -59.09 -37.37 -42.82
C ALA A 254 -60.01 -37.12 -41.61
N GLN A 255 -59.83 -35.99 -40.91
CA GLN A 255 -60.66 -35.62 -39.77
C GLN A 255 -62.12 -35.34 -40.17
N ALA A 256 -62.35 -34.66 -41.30
CA ALA A 256 -63.71 -34.40 -41.78
C ALA A 256 -64.47 -35.68 -42.13
N ILE A 257 -63.81 -36.67 -42.75
CA ILE A 257 -64.41 -37.98 -43.07
C ILE A 257 -64.73 -38.77 -41.80
N LYS A 258 -63.91 -38.62 -40.76
CA LYS A 258 -64.11 -39.27 -39.45
C LYS A 258 -65.35 -38.76 -38.74
N ASP A 259 -65.49 -37.45 -38.63
CA ASP A 259 -66.59 -36.80 -37.93
C ASP A 259 -67.95 -37.16 -38.57
N ASP A 260 -68.00 -37.21 -39.90
CA ASP A 260 -69.18 -37.63 -40.66
C ASP A 260 -69.56 -39.11 -40.46
N CYS A 261 -68.57 -39.99 -40.29
CA CYS A 261 -68.82 -41.42 -40.05
C CYS A 261 -69.38 -41.66 -38.64
N GLU A 262 -68.86 -40.94 -37.64
CA GLU A 262 -69.29 -41.08 -36.24
C GLU A 262 -70.71 -40.55 -36.01
N SER A 263 -71.09 -39.46 -36.69
CA SER A 263 -72.46 -38.93 -36.64
C SER A 263 -73.51 -39.92 -37.12
N ASP A 264 -73.27 -40.61 -38.25
CA ASP A 264 -74.25 -41.55 -38.82
C ASP A 264 -74.39 -42.84 -37.99
N LEU A 265 -73.31 -43.30 -37.34
CA LEU A 265 -73.35 -44.46 -36.43
C LEU A 265 -74.19 -44.22 -35.17
N ALA A 266 -74.29 -42.97 -34.72
CA ALA A 266 -74.99 -42.60 -33.51
C ALA A 266 -76.51 -42.86 -33.57
N GLU A 267 -77.10 -43.03 -34.76
CA GLU A 267 -78.54 -43.30 -34.91
C GLU A 267 -78.91 -44.76 -34.59
N ALA A 268 -78.12 -45.74 -35.03
CA ALA A 268 -78.46 -47.16 -34.89
C ALA A 268 -77.94 -47.83 -33.63
N VAL A 269 -76.81 -47.35 -33.08
CA VAL A 269 -76.19 -47.95 -31.89
C VAL A 269 -77.11 -47.92 -30.66
N PRO A 270 -77.81 -46.81 -30.34
CA PRO A 270 -78.71 -46.77 -29.18
C PRO A 270 -79.92 -47.71 -29.33
N ALA A 271 -80.50 -47.81 -30.52
CA ALA A 271 -81.65 -48.66 -30.80
C ALA A 271 -81.29 -50.16 -30.69
N LEU A 272 -80.12 -50.55 -31.18
CA LEU A 272 -79.60 -51.91 -31.06
C LEU A 272 -79.29 -52.26 -29.60
N GLN A 273 -78.63 -51.36 -28.88
CA GLN A 273 -78.28 -51.59 -27.47
C GLN A 273 -79.55 -51.76 -26.61
N ALA A 274 -80.56 -50.90 -26.81
CA ALA A 274 -81.84 -51.01 -26.11
C ALA A 274 -82.59 -52.32 -26.39
N ALA A 275 -82.44 -52.89 -27.59
CA ALA A 275 -83.00 -54.20 -27.91
C ALA A 275 -82.24 -55.36 -27.25
N LEU A 276 -80.90 -55.31 -27.22
CA LEU A 276 -80.09 -56.32 -26.53
C LEU A 276 -80.35 -56.30 -25.02
N ASP A 277 -80.48 -55.12 -24.44
CA ASP A 277 -80.84 -54.95 -23.02
C ASP A 277 -82.23 -55.52 -22.72
N ALA A 278 -83.22 -55.29 -23.59
CA ALA A 278 -84.54 -55.90 -23.43
C ALA A 278 -84.49 -57.44 -23.53
N LEU A 279 -83.66 -58.02 -24.42
CA LEU A 279 -83.46 -59.47 -24.47
C LEU A 279 -82.77 -60.04 -23.22
N ASN A 280 -81.88 -59.27 -22.58
CA ASN A 280 -81.19 -59.68 -21.35
C ASN A 280 -82.14 -59.80 -20.13
N THR A 281 -83.31 -59.14 -20.17
CA THR A 281 -84.30 -59.20 -19.08
C THR A 281 -85.20 -60.44 -19.11
N LEU A 282 -85.22 -61.19 -20.22
CA LEU A 282 -86.07 -62.37 -20.39
C LEU A 282 -85.50 -63.58 -19.65
N LYS A 283 -86.28 -64.19 -18.75
CA LYS A 283 -85.86 -65.41 -18.02
C LYS A 283 -86.33 -66.67 -18.77
N PRO A 284 -85.64 -67.82 -18.64
CA PRO A 284 -86.06 -69.08 -19.25
C PRO A 284 -87.49 -69.52 -18.86
N ALA A 285 -87.95 -69.13 -17.67
CA ALA A 285 -89.31 -69.35 -17.21
C ALA A 285 -90.36 -68.62 -18.08
N ASP A 286 -90.07 -67.39 -18.50
CA ASP A 286 -90.96 -66.57 -19.32
C ASP A 286 -91.13 -67.17 -20.73
N ILE A 287 -90.06 -67.75 -21.29
CA ILE A 287 -90.07 -68.47 -22.57
C ILE A 287 -90.88 -69.76 -22.47
N THR A 288 -90.74 -70.49 -21.36
CA THR A 288 -91.50 -71.71 -21.10
C THR A 288 -92.99 -71.41 -20.97
N LEU A 289 -93.35 -70.29 -20.34
CA LEU A 289 -94.73 -69.81 -20.22
C LEU A 289 -95.35 -69.59 -21.61
N VAL A 290 -94.69 -68.81 -22.47
CA VAL A 290 -95.18 -68.53 -23.84
C VAL A 290 -95.32 -69.83 -24.66
N LYS A 291 -94.37 -70.76 -24.55
CA LYS A 291 -94.41 -72.05 -25.26
C LYS A 291 -95.60 -72.93 -24.85
N SER A 292 -95.96 -72.93 -23.56
CA SER A 292 -96.99 -73.82 -23.01
C SER A 292 -98.44 -73.40 -23.33
N MET A 293 -98.65 -72.25 -23.97
CA MET A 293 -99.98 -71.74 -24.31
C MET A 293 -100.65 -72.60 -25.40
N LYS A 294 -101.78 -73.23 -25.06
CA LYS A 294 -102.58 -74.03 -26.02
C LYS A 294 -103.27 -73.16 -27.07
N ASN A 295 -103.72 -71.96 -26.70
CA ASN A 295 -104.29 -70.94 -27.60
C ASN A 295 -103.72 -69.56 -27.23
N PRO A 296 -102.59 -69.13 -27.82
CA PRO A 296 -101.98 -67.85 -27.47
C PRO A 296 -102.78 -66.65 -28.03
N PRO A 297 -102.73 -65.48 -27.35
CA PRO A 297 -103.31 -64.22 -27.84
C PRO A 297 -102.73 -63.79 -29.19
N ALA A 298 -103.48 -62.99 -29.96
CA ALA A 298 -103.09 -62.55 -31.30
C ALA A 298 -101.72 -61.84 -31.32
N GLY A 299 -101.44 -60.93 -30.38
CA GLY A 299 -100.16 -60.24 -30.29
C GLY A 299 -98.95 -61.16 -30.06
N VAL A 300 -99.12 -62.24 -29.29
CA VAL A 300 -98.04 -63.23 -29.07
C VAL A 300 -97.77 -64.02 -30.35
N LYS A 301 -98.82 -64.41 -31.10
CA LYS A 301 -98.64 -65.07 -32.40
C LYS A 301 -97.90 -64.18 -33.38
N LEU A 302 -98.25 -62.90 -33.44
CA LEU A 302 -97.68 -61.93 -34.38
C LEU A 302 -96.19 -61.66 -34.10
N VAL A 303 -95.79 -61.59 -32.82
CA VAL A 303 -94.38 -61.46 -32.44
C VAL A 303 -93.57 -62.71 -32.76
N MET A 304 -94.12 -63.89 -32.45
CA MET A 304 -93.42 -65.13 -32.77
C MET A 304 -93.32 -65.37 -34.28
N GLU A 305 -94.33 -64.95 -35.04
CA GLU A 305 -94.30 -64.95 -36.50
C GLU A 305 -93.17 -64.03 -37.01
N ALA A 306 -93.07 -62.81 -36.51
CA ALA A 306 -92.01 -61.86 -36.89
C ALA A 306 -90.60 -62.40 -36.57
N VAL A 307 -90.41 -63.03 -35.40
CA VAL A 307 -89.14 -63.67 -35.03
C VAL A 307 -88.84 -64.89 -35.90
N CYS A 308 -89.85 -65.70 -36.24
CA CYS A 308 -89.72 -66.80 -37.20
C CYS A 308 -89.27 -66.28 -38.57
N VAL A 309 -89.86 -65.18 -39.05
CA VAL A 309 -89.48 -64.55 -40.32
C VAL A 309 -88.04 -64.04 -40.26
N MET A 310 -87.63 -63.37 -39.17
CA MET A 310 -86.24 -62.91 -38.97
C MET A 310 -85.21 -64.06 -38.97
N LYS A 311 -85.58 -65.23 -38.43
CA LYS A 311 -84.74 -66.44 -38.46
C LYS A 311 -84.92 -67.29 -39.73
N GLY A 312 -85.77 -66.88 -40.67
CA GLY A 312 -86.02 -67.61 -41.93
C GLY A 312 -86.82 -68.91 -41.79
N ILE A 313 -87.55 -69.11 -40.70
CA ILE A 313 -88.36 -70.31 -40.41
C ILE A 313 -89.70 -70.23 -41.17
N LYS A 314 -90.06 -71.28 -41.92
CA LYS A 314 -91.31 -71.37 -42.70
C LYS A 314 -92.48 -71.89 -41.85
N GLY A 315 -93.68 -71.31 -42.03
CA GLY A 315 -94.91 -71.68 -41.32
C GLY A 315 -95.55 -72.98 -41.81
N ASP A 316 -96.35 -73.64 -40.97
CA ASP A 316 -97.08 -74.86 -41.32
C ASP A 316 -98.41 -74.50 -42.03
N ARG A 317 -98.71 -75.05 -43.21
CA ARG A 317 -99.94 -74.73 -43.96
C ARG A 317 -101.16 -75.48 -43.39
N LYS A 318 -102.15 -74.75 -42.89
CA LYS A 318 -103.44 -75.28 -42.40
C LYS A 318 -104.62 -74.62 -43.12
N MET A 319 -105.76 -75.30 -43.16
CA MET A 319 -107.01 -74.76 -43.73
C MET A 319 -107.90 -74.21 -42.61
N ASP A 320 -108.40 -72.98 -42.79
CA ASP A 320 -109.37 -72.34 -41.89
C ASP A 320 -110.75 -73.03 -41.99
N PRO A 321 -111.63 -73.04 -40.96
CA PRO A 321 -113.03 -73.47 -41.03
C PRO A 321 -113.84 -72.99 -42.25
N ASN A 322 -113.41 -71.93 -42.93
CA ASN A 322 -113.99 -71.42 -44.19
C ASN A 322 -113.28 -71.94 -45.47
N GLY A 323 -112.44 -72.98 -45.37
CA GLY A 323 -111.80 -73.66 -46.50
C GLY A 323 -110.61 -72.95 -47.15
N LYS A 324 -110.12 -71.84 -46.58
CA LYS A 324 -108.99 -71.07 -47.13
C LYS A 324 -107.65 -71.49 -46.48
N PRO A 325 -106.59 -71.80 -47.25
CA PRO A 325 -105.28 -72.16 -46.67
C PRO A 325 -104.59 -70.91 -46.09
N TYR A 326 -104.13 -70.99 -44.84
CA TYR A 326 -103.28 -70.00 -44.18
C TYR A 326 -102.03 -70.65 -43.57
N GLU A 327 -100.96 -69.88 -43.41
CA GLU A 327 -99.72 -70.34 -42.80
C GLU A 327 -99.76 -70.09 -41.29
N ASP A 328 -99.76 -71.17 -40.52
CA ASP A 328 -99.73 -71.16 -39.07
C ASP A 328 -98.27 -71.25 -38.61
N PHE A 329 -97.73 -70.13 -38.14
CA PHE A 329 -96.36 -70.07 -37.62
C PHE A 329 -96.26 -70.49 -36.15
N TRP A 330 -97.38 -70.80 -35.47
CA TRP A 330 -97.34 -71.13 -34.05
C TRP A 330 -96.63 -72.47 -33.77
N GLY A 331 -96.91 -73.51 -34.55
CA GLY A 331 -96.23 -74.81 -34.42
C GLY A 331 -94.70 -74.71 -34.56
N PRO A 332 -94.19 -74.05 -35.63
CA PRO A 332 -92.76 -73.78 -35.79
C PRO A 332 -92.19 -72.87 -34.69
N SER A 333 -92.96 -71.87 -34.23
CA SER A 333 -92.56 -70.99 -33.12
C SER A 333 -92.39 -71.74 -31.81
N GLN A 334 -93.26 -72.71 -31.49
CA GLN A 334 -93.12 -73.56 -30.30
C GLN A 334 -91.87 -74.44 -30.34
N LYS A 335 -91.46 -74.91 -31.53
CA LYS A 335 -90.19 -75.61 -31.71
C LYS A 335 -89.00 -74.68 -31.48
N MET A 336 -89.04 -73.47 -32.02
CA MET A 336 -88.00 -72.45 -31.86
C MET A 336 -87.84 -71.98 -30.40
N LEU A 337 -88.95 -71.74 -29.69
CA LEU A 337 -88.95 -71.44 -28.24
C LEU A 337 -88.51 -72.63 -27.38
N GLY A 338 -88.46 -73.84 -27.93
CA GLY A 338 -87.98 -75.03 -27.25
C GLY A 338 -86.45 -75.20 -27.26
N ASP A 339 -85.73 -74.42 -28.06
CA ASP A 339 -84.27 -74.44 -28.12
C ASP A 339 -83.67 -73.72 -26.89
N MET A 340 -82.86 -74.44 -26.10
CA MET A 340 -82.22 -73.88 -24.90
C MET A 340 -81.29 -72.70 -25.22
N LYS A 341 -80.81 -72.56 -26.47
CA LYS A 341 -79.94 -71.45 -26.93
C LYS A 341 -80.66 -70.34 -27.68
N PHE A 342 -81.99 -70.32 -27.66
CA PHE A 342 -82.79 -69.37 -28.43
C PHE A 342 -82.41 -67.89 -28.18
N LEU A 343 -82.30 -67.43 -26.92
CA LEU A 343 -81.94 -66.04 -26.62
C LEU A 343 -80.51 -65.68 -27.07
N GLU A 344 -79.55 -66.59 -26.89
CA GLU A 344 -78.16 -66.40 -27.33
C GLU A 344 -78.10 -66.25 -28.85
N SER A 345 -78.91 -67.01 -29.58
CA SER A 345 -79.01 -66.93 -31.03
C SER A 345 -79.62 -65.62 -31.56
N LEU A 346 -80.29 -64.83 -30.71
CA LEU A 346 -80.78 -63.48 -31.07
C LEU A 346 -79.74 -62.40 -30.76
N LYS A 347 -78.94 -62.56 -29.70
CA LYS A 347 -77.84 -61.64 -29.36
C LYS A 347 -76.69 -61.74 -30.36
N ASN A 348 -76.37 -62.97 -30.78
CA ASN A 348 -75.32 -63.26 -31.73
C ASN A 348 -75.82 -63.28 -33.18
N TYR A 349 -76.99 -62.69 -33.44
CA TYR A 349 -77.53 -62.60 -34.79
C TYR A 349 -76.63 -61.68 -35.63
N ASP A 350 -76.31 -62.13 -36.85
CA ASP A 350 -75.48 -61.37 -37.78
C ASP A 350 -76.27 -60.17 -38.33
N LYS A 351 -76.24 -59.09 -37.57
CA LYS A 351 -76.89 -57.81 -37.86
C LYS A 351 -76.27 -57.08 -39.06
N ASP A 352 -75.05 -57.43 -39.44
CA ASP A 352 -74.30 -56.77 -40.51
C ASP A 352 -74.60 -57.44 -41.88
N ASN A 353 -75.25 -58.61 -41.91
CA ASN A 353 -75.56 -59.37 -43.12
C ASN A 353 -76.98 -60.02 -43.13
N ILE A 354 -78.03 -59.21 -43.00
CA ILE A 354 -79.42 -59.68 -43.03
C ILE A 354 -79.93 -59.76 -44.49
N ALA A 355 -80.52 -60.91 -44.88
CA ALA A 355 -81.03 -61.10 -46.23
C ALA A 355 -82.14 -60.07 -46.58
N PRO A 356 -82.05 -59.33 -47.71
CA PRO A 356 -83.02 -58.28 -48.05
C PRO A 356 -84.48 -58.77 -48.14
N ALA A 357 -84.69 -60.03 -48.53
CA ALA A 357 -86.01 -60.64 -48.62
C ALA A 357 -86.69 -60.83 -47.25
N ILE A 358 -85.91 -61.01 -46.17
CA ILE A 358 -86.40 -61.12 -44.79
C ILE A 358 -86.85 -59.74 -44.30
N MET A 359 -85.99 -58.73 -44.44
CA MET A 359 -86.29 -57.37 -44.03
C MET A 359 -87.48 -56.78 -44.78
N LYS A 360 -87.62 -57.08 -46.08
CA LYS A 360 -88.79 -56.66 -46.86
C LYS A 360 -90.10 -57.20 -46.27
N LYS A 361 -90.14 -58.48 -45.90
CA LYS A 361 -91.32 -59.07 -45.24
C LYS A 361 -91.61 -58.44 -43.87
N ILE A 362 -90.57 -58.13 -43.09
CA ILE A 362 -90.70 -57.46 -41.79
C ILE A 362 -91.29 -56.06 -41.96
N ARG A 363 -90.76 -55.27 -42.90
CA ARG A 363 -91.20 -53.89 -43.21
C ARG A 363 -92.59 -53.83 -43.82
N ASP A 364 -92.96 -54.77 -44.67
CA ASP A 364 -94.25 -54.73 -45.37
C ASP A 364 -95.41 -55.23 -44.49
N LYS A 365 -95.16 -56.25 -43.65
CA LYS A 365 -96.23 -56.95 -42.90
C LYS A 365 -96.30 -56.58 -41.42
N TYR A 366 -95.18 -56.28 -40.75
CA TYR A 366 -95.15 -56.18 -39.28
C TYR A 366 -94.84 -54.77 -38.77
N ILE A 367 -93.84 -54.08 -39.32
CA ILE A 367 -93.47 -52.72 -38.86
C ILE A 367 -94.64 -51.70 -38.95
N PRO A 368 -95.52 -51.71 -39.97
CA PRO A 368 -96.65 -50.79 -40.06
C PRO A 368 -97.85 -51.19 -39.21
N ASP A 369 -97.88 -52.43 -38.68
CA ASP A 369 -99.00 -52.94 -37.91
C ASP A 369 -99.03 -52.29 -36.53
N ARG A 370 -100.17 -51.67 -36.18
CA ARG A 370 -100.36 -50.98 -34.89
C ARG A 370 -100.39 -51.95 -33.71
N GLU A 371 -100.68 -53.23 -33.95
CA GLU A 371 -100.61 -54.28 -32.92
C GLU A 371 -99.16 -54.79 -32.71
N PHE A 372 -98.22 -54.49 -33.62
CA PHE A 372 -96.80 -54.85 -33.54
C PHE A 372 -95.93 -53.71 -33.00
N ASP A 373 -96.34 -53.18 -31.84
CA ASP A 373 -95.59 -52.17 -31.09
C ASP A 373 -95.16 -52.76 -29.73
N PRO A 374 -93.88 -52.57 -29.31
CA PRO A 374 -93.39 -53.09 -28.05
C PRO A 374 -94.27 -52.71 -26.83
N VAL A 375 -94.81 -51.50 -26.80
CA VAL A 375 -95.64 -51.00 -25.69
C VAL A 375 -97.02 -51.66 -25.69
N VAL A 376 -97.56 -51.98 -26.88
CA VAL A 376 -98.83 -52.70 -27.02
C VAL A 376 -98.67 -54.17 -26.65
N ILE A 377 -97.59 -54.81 -27.12
CA ILE A 377 -97.26 -56.21 -26.83
C ILE A 377 -96.95 -56.42 -25.34
N ALA A 378 -96.30 -55.46 -24.67
CA ALA A 378 -95.99 -55.53 -23.24
C ALA A 378 -97.23 -55.77 -22.35
N LYS A 379 -98.39 -55.21 -22.75
CA LYS A 379 -99.67 -55.39 -22.03
C LYS A 379 -100.20 -56.82 -22.11
N VAL A 380 -99.83 -57.56 -23.17
CA VAL A 380 -100.28 -58.93 -23.44
C VAL A 380 -99.25 -59.94 -22.92
N SER A 381 -97.96 -59.66 -23.11
CA SER A 381 -96.85 -60.46 -22.59
C SER A 381 -95.58 -59.63 -22.54
N SER A 382 -95.07 -59.37 -21.34
CA SER A 382 -93.75 -58.74 -21.13
C SER A 382 -92.64 -59.54 -21.80
N ALA A 383 -92.77 -60.88 -21.86
CA ALA A 383 -91.81 -61.75 -22.52
C ALA A 383 -91.72 -61.51 -24.05
N CYS A 384 -92.83 -61.11 -24.67
CA CYS A 384 -92.90 -60.84 -26.10
C CYS A 384 -92.50 -59.39 -26.44
N GLU A 385 -92.52 -58.46 -25.48
CA GLU A 385 -92.06 -57.07 -25.69
C GLU A 385 -90.59 -57.04 -26.13
N GLY A 386 -89.71 -57.74 -25.40
CA GLY A 386 -88.27 -57.75 -25.70
C GLY A 386 -87.97 -58.31 -27.09
N LEU A 387 -88.72 -59.31 -27.53
CA LEU A 387 -88.62 -59.88 -28.87
C LEU A 387 -89.15 -58.92 -29.95
N CYS A 388 -90.21 -58.16 -29.67
CA CYS A 388 -90.72 -57.12 -30.56
C CYS A 388 -89.72 -55.96 -30.73
N ARG A 389 -89.10 -55.48 -29.64
CA ARG A 389 -88.04 -54.44 -29.71
C ARG A 389 -86.85 -54.89 -30.54
N TRP A 390 -86.44 -56.14 -30.38
CA TRP A 390 -85.33 -56.71 -31.14
C TRP A 390 -85.58 -56.71 -32.64
N VAL A 391 -86.76 -57.15 -33.10
CA VAL A 391 -87.10 -57.14 -34.53
C VAL A 391 -87.08 -55.72 -35.10
N ARG A 392 -87.58 -54.73 -34.34
CA ARG A 392 -87.57 -53.31 -34.77
C ARG A 392 -86.16 -52.71 -34.77
N ALA A 393 -85.31 -53.04 -33.80
CA ALA A 393 -83.94 -52.53 -33.75
C ALA A 393 -83.06 -53.09 -34.89
N MET A 394 -83.27 -54.34 -35.29
CA MET A 394 -82.58 -54.92 -36.45
C MET A 394 -82.93 -54.21 -37.76
N ASP A 395 -84.14 -53.66 -37.87
CA ASP A 395 -84.51 -52.80 -39.00
C ASP A 395 -83.77 -51.46 -39.02
N VAL A 396 -83.66 -50.81 -37.86
CA VAL A 396 -82.94 -49.54 -37.74
C VAL A 396 -81.46 -49.73 -38.07
N TYR A 397 -80.83 -50.79 -37.54
CA TYR A 397 -79.42 -51.08 -37.77
C TYR A 397 -79.11 -51.42 -39.25
N ASP A 398 -79.92 -52.26 -39.91
CA ASP A 398 -79.75 -52.60 -41.34
C ASP A 398 -79.81 -51.38 -42.26
N ARG A 399 -80.59 -50.34 -41.91
CA ARG A 399 -80.66 -49.10 -42.68
C ARG A 399 -79.38 -48.28 -42.55
N VAL A 400 -78.89 -48.12 -41.32
CA VAL A 400 -77.74 -47.24 -41.02
C VAL A 400 -76.43 -47.86 -41.48
N ILE A 401 -76.23 -49.19 -41.32
CA ILE A 401 -74.97 -49.83 -41.70
C ILE A 401 -74.70 -49.75 -43.22
N LYS A 402 -75.75 -49.69 -44.05
CA LYS A 402 -75.62 -49.52 -45.50
C LYS A 402 -75.12 -48.13 -45.92
N VAL A 403 -75.29 -47.12 -45.06
CA VAL A 403 -74.79 -45.76 -45.28
C VAL A 403 -73.37 -45.60 -44.73
N VAL A 404 -73.09 -46.22 -43.59
CA VAL A 404 -71.82 -46.11 -42.86
C VAL A 404 -70.69 -46.95 -43.46
N ALA A 405 -70.99 -48.13 -44.03
CA ALA A 405 -69.98 -49.04 -44.59
C ALA A 405 -69.02 -48.39 -45.62
N PRO A 406 -69.48 -47.62 -46.62
CA PRO A 406 -68.57 -46.94 -47.54
C PRO A 406 -67.74 -45.85 -46.86
N LYS A 407 -68.29 -45.13 -45.86
CA LYS A 407 -67.57 -44.08 -45.12
C LYS A 407 -66.44 -44.64 -44.26
N LYS A 408 -66.63 -45.80 -43.63
CA LYS A 408 -65.56 -46.49 -42.87
C LYS A 408 -64.39 -46.93 -43.74
N ALA A 409 -64.65 -47.39 -44.97
CA ALA A 409 -63.59 -47.76 -45.91
C ALA A 409 -62.81 -46.53 -46.38
N ALA A 410 -63.52 -45.43 -46.70
CA ALA A 410 -62.90 -44.16 -47.10
C ALA A 410 -62.06 -43.53 -45.97
N LEU A 411 -62.52 -43.62 -44.72
CA LEU A 411 -61.75 -43.15 -43.56
C LEU A 411 -60.43 -43.92 -43.39
N ALA A 412 -60.47 -45.25 -43.51
CA ALA A 412 -59.28 -46.09 -43.37
C ALA A 412 -58.23 -45.80 -44.46
N GLU A 413 -58.66 -45.46 -45.68
CA GLU A 413 -57.77 -45.06 -46.78
C GLU A 413 -57.12 -43.69 -46.51
N ALA A 414 -57.92 -42.70 -46.09
CA ALA A 414 -57.42 -41.35 -45.77
C ALA A 414 -56.47 -41.34 -44.54
N GLU A 415 -56.76 -42.14 -43.51
CA GLU A 415 -55.87 -42.28 -42.34
C GLU A 415 -54.54 -42.95 -42.70
N ALA A 416 -54.54 -43.93 -43.62
CA ALA A 416 -53.32 -44.58 -44.08
C ALA A 416 -52.43 -43.63 -44.91
N GLU A 417 -53.02 -42.80 -45.76
CA GLU A 417 -52.29 -41.79 -46.53
C GLU A 417 -51.69 -40.71 -45.62
N LEU A 418 -52.47 -40.21 -44.65
CA LEU A 418 -52.00 -39.26 -43.64
C LEU A 418 -50.80 -39.80 -42.84
N GLN A 419 -50.83 -41.08 -42.46
CA GLN A 419 -49.75 -41.71 -41.70
C GLN A 419 -48.43 -41.74 -42.50
N MET A 420 -48.49 -42.00 -43.80
CA MET A 420 -47.29 -41.96 -44.67
C MET A 420 -46.72 -40.55 -44.81
N GLN A 421 -47.58 -39.54 -44.97
CA GLN A 421 -47.17 -38.13 -45.05
C GLN A 421 -46.54 -37.65 -43.74
N MET A 422 -47.13 -38.00 -42.59
CA MET A 422 -46.61 -37.66 -41.27
C MET A 422 -45.25 -38.31 -40.96
N ASN A 423 -45.05 -39.57 -41.35
CA ASN A 423 -43.76 -40.25 -41.18
C ASN A 423 -42.65 -39.53 -41.96
N THR A 424 -42.92 -39.20 -43.23
CA THR A 424 -41.99 -38.49 -44.11
C THR A 424 -41.68 -37.09 -43.59
N LEU A 425 -42.69 -36.35 -43.14
CA LEU A 425 -42.52 -35.02 -42.55
C LEU A 425 -41.67 -35.06 -41.27
N ASN A 426 -41.88 -36.06 -40.40
CA ASN A 426 -41.11 -36.19 -39.16
C ASN A 426 -39.63 -36.51 -39.43
N GLU A 427 -39.31 -37.34 -40.43
CA GLU A 427 -37.92 -37.57 -40.85
C GLU A 427 -37.27 -36.27 -41.35
N LYS A 428 -37.96 -35.50 -42.20
CA LYS A 428 -37.43 -34.23 -42.72
C LYS A 428 -37.31 -33.16 -41.63
N ARG A 429 -38.24 -33.09 -40.68
CA ARG A 429 -38.16 -32.23 -39.48
C ARG A 429 -36.96 -32.59 -38.60
N ALA A 430 -36.70 -33.87 -38.38
CA ALA A 430 -35.53 -34.33 -37.62
C ALA A 430 -34.21 -33.95 -38.32
N GLN A 431 -34.16 -34.07 -39.65
CA GLN A 431 -33.00 -33.61 -40.44
C GLN A 431 -32.81 -32.10 -40.33
N LEU A 432 -33.88 -31.30 -40.46
CA LEU A 432 -33.82 -29.85 -40.31
C LEU A 432 -33.32 -29.44 -38.91
N GLN A 433 -33.83 -30.08 -37.86
CA GLN A 433 -33.38 -29.83 -36.49
C GLN A 433 -31.89 -30.14 -36.33
N GLY A 434 -31.41 -31.26 -36.87
CA GLY A 434 -29.99 -31.62 -36.78
C GLY A 434 -29.05 -30.65 -37.51
N VAL A 435 -29.50 -29.97 -38.57
CA VAL A 435 -28.71 -28.93 -39.24
C VAL A 435 -28.82 -27.59 -38.49
N LEU A 436 -29.99 -27.24 -37.95
CA LEU A 436 -30.18 -26.07 -37.09
C LEU A 436 -29.30 -26.12 -35.84
N ASP A 437 -29.23 -27.26 -35.16
CA ASP A 437 -28.39 -27.45 -33.98
C ASP A 437 -26.90 -27.28 -34.31
N LYS A 438 -26.45 -27.76 -35.48
CA LYS A 438 -25.08 -27.55 -35.96
C LYS A 438 -24.81 -26.07 -36.25
N LEU A 439 -25.73 -25.38 -36.93
CA LEU A 439 -25.60 -23.95 -37.21
C LEU A 439 -25.54 -23.12 -35.92
N GLN A 440 -26.37 -23.47 -34.93
CA GLN A 440 -26.36 -22.82 -33.63
C GLN A 440 -25.02 -23.03 -32.90
N ALA A 441 -24.50 -24.27 -32.88
CA ALA A 441 -23.20 -24.56 -32.28
C ALA A 441 -22.06 -23.78 -32.96
N LEU A 442 -22.07 -23.67 -34.30
CA LEU A 442 -21.10 -22.86 -35.03
C LEU A 442 -21.22 -21.36 -34.69
N ASN A 443 -22.45 -20.83 -34.57
CA ASN A 443 -22.69 -19.44 -34.17
C ASN A 443 -22.18 -19.16 -32.74
N ASP A 444 -22.38 -20.09 -31.81
CA ASP A 444 -21.89 -19.97 -30.45
C ASP A 444 -20.35 -19.99 -30.39
N GLU A 445 -19.70 -20.89 -31.14
CA GLU A 445 -18.24 -20.94 -31.28
C GLU A 445 -17.69 -19.66 -31.91
N PHE A 446 -18.34 -19.13 -32.94
CA PHE A 446 -17.98 -17.87 -33.58
C PHE A 446 -18.10 -16.69 -32.62
N ALA A 447 -19.17 -16.63 -31.82
CA ALA A 447 -19.35 -15.59 -30.82
C ALA A 447 -18.25 -15.64 -29.73
N GLU A 448 -17.86 -16.83 -29.28
CA GLU A 448 -16.76 -17.01 -28.34
C GLU A 448 -15.41 -16.58 -28.93
N MET A 449 -15.11 -17.01 -30.16
CA MET A 449 -13.87 -16.65 -30.85
C MET A 449 -13.78 -15.15 -31.15
N THR A 450 -14.90 -14.51 -31.51
CA THR A 450 -14.98 -13.06 -31.69
C THR A 450 -14.72 -12.30 -30.39
N ARG A 451 -15.23 -12.79 -29.25
CA ARG A 451 -14.91 -12.22 -27.93
C ARG A 451 -13.43 -12.37 -27.59
N LYS A 452 -12.84 -13.53 -27.84
CA LYS A 452 -11.39 -13.78 -27.62
C LYS A 452 -10.54 -12.86 -28.49
N LYS A 453 -10.87 -12.73 -29.79
CA LYS A 453 -10.20 -11.81 -30.71
C LYS A 453 -10.23 -10.38 -30.18
N LYS A 454 -11.41 -9.87 -29.83
CA LYS A 454 -11.56 -8.51 -29.30
C LYS A 454 -10.78 -8.30 -28.00
N GLY A 455 -10.80 -9.27 -27.09
CA GLY A 455 -10.00 -9.21 -25.86
C GLY A 455 -8.50 -9.12 -26.13
N LEU A 456 -7.98 -9.90 -27.08
CA LEU A 456 -6.59 -9.83 -27.51
C LEU A 456 -6.24 -8.49 -28.19
N GLU A 457 -7.13 -7.95 -29.03
CA GLU A 457 -6.96 -6.63 -29.64
C GLU A 457 -6.86 -5.53 -28.57
N ASP A 458 -7.79 -5.51 -27.61
CA ASP A 458 -7.82 -4.54 -26.51
C ASP A 458 -6.56 -4.64 -25.62
N GLU A 459 -6.07 -5.86 -25.33
CA GLU A 459 -4.84 -6.09 -24.57
C GLU A 459 -3.58 -5.63 -25.31
N ILE A 460 -3.49 -5.90 -26.61
CA ILE A 460 -2.37 -5.47 -27.46
C ILE A 460 -2.34 -3.94 -27.56
N ASP A 461 -3.48 -3.29 -27.81
CA ASP A 461 -3.57 -1.82 -27.91
C ASP A 461 -3.20 -1.15 -26.58
N LEU A 462 -3.68 -1.70 -25.46
CA LEU A 462 -3.32 -1.21 -24.13
C LEU A 462 -1.83 -1.40 -23.86
N CYS A 463 -1.25 -2.55 -24.19
CA CYS A 463 0.17 -2.83 -24.01
C CYS A 463 1.04 -1.90 -24.88
N SER A 464 0.70 -1.75 -26.17
CA SER A 464 1.34 -0.86 -27.12
C SER A 464 1.34 0.59 -26.65
N THR A 465 0.18 1.09 -26.19
CA THR A 465 0.06 2.46 -25.67
C THR A 465 0.91 2.68 -24.42
N LYS A 466 0.94 1.70 -23.51
CA LYS A 466 1.78 1.77 -22.31
C LYS A 466 3.27 1.74 -22.67
N LEU A 467 3.68 0.89 -23.62
CA LEU A 467 5.06 0.80 -24.10
C LEU A 467 5.51 2.10 -24.73
N ALA A 468 4.72 2.70 -25.62
CA ALA A 468 5.06 3.98 -26.26
C ALA A 468 5.31 5.09 -25.23
N ARG A 469 4.47 5.18 -24.19
CA ARG A 469 4.65 6.14 -23.09
C ARG A 469 5.89 5.83 -22.25
N ALA A 470 6.14 4.55 -21.97
CA ALA A 470 7.28 4.13 -21.15
C ALA A 470 8.61 4.32 -21.89
N GLU A 471 8.67 4.08 -23.20
CA GLU A 471 9.83 4.36 -24.06
C GLU A 471 10.12 5.85 -24.14
N GLN A 472 9.11 6.72 -24.24
CA GLN A 472 9.31 8.18 -24.18
C GLN A 472 9.89 8.61 -22.82
N LEU A 473 9.39 8.05 -21.72
CA LEU A 473 9.89 8.33 -20.37
C LEU A 473 11.34 7.85 -20.20
N ILE A 474 11.65 6.60 -20.57
CA ILE A 474 13.00 6.04 -20.47
C ILE A 474 13.97 6.76 -21.42
N GLY A 475 13.52 7.09 -22.63
CA GLY A 475 14.31 7.84 -23.61
C GLY A 475 14.65 9.25 -23.10
N GLY A 476 13.69 9.95 -22.48
CA GLY A 476 13.92 11.22 -21.81
C GLY A 476 14.89 11.09 -20.63
N LEU A 477 14.75 10.04 -19.83
CA LEU A 477 15.52 9.79 -18.61
C LEU A 477 16.89 9.15 -18.85
N GLY A 478 17.21 8.72 -20.07
CA GLY A 478 18.47 8.05 -20.39
C GLY A 478 19.70 8.95 -20.20
N GLY A 479 19.55 10.25 -20.50
CA GLY A 479 20.58 11.25 -20.22
C GLY A 479 20.78 11.49 -18.72
N GLU A 480 19.70 11.55 -17.94
CA GLU A 480 19.82 11.62 -16.48
C GLU A 480 20.41 10.35 -15.88
N LYS A 481 20.08 9.16 -16.40
CA LYS A 481 20.67 7.89 -15.94
C LYS A 481 22.19 7.92 -16.02
N ALA A 482 22.74 8.27 -17.20
CA ALA A 482 24.19 8.38 -17.38
C ALA A 482 24.81 9.40 -16.41
N ARG A 483 24.15 10.55 -16.22
CA ARG A 483 24.58 11.57 -15.28
C ARG A 483 24.56 11.08 -13.83
N TRP A 484 23.49 10.42 -13.39
CA TRP A 484 23.36 9.90 -12.03
C TRP A 484 24.35 8.77 -11.76
N THR A 485 24.62 7.90 -12.74
CA THR A 485 25.66 6.88 -12.63
C THR A 485 27.04 7.51 -12.42
N GLU A 486 27.38 8.53 -13.20
CA GLU A 486 28.66 9.22 -13.04
C GLU A 486 28.74 9.98 -11.71
N LEU A 487 27.67 10.64 -11.27
CA LEU A 487 27.62 11.32 -9.97
C LEU A 487 27.71 10.35 -8.80
N ALA A 488 26.99 9.22 -8.84
CA ALA A 488 27.07 8.19 -7.81
C ALA A 488 28.48 7.60 -7.73
N ARG A 489 29.12 7.38 -8.87
CA ARG A 489 30.53 6.93 -8.96
C ARG A 489 31.48 7.96 -8.35
N GLN A 490 31.35 9.23 -8.70
CA GLN A 490 32.18 10.31 -8.14
C GLN A 490 32.00 10.43 -6.62
N LEU A 491 30.76 10.31 -6.12
CA LEU A 491 30.48 10.32 -4.68
C LEU A 491 31.03 9.07 -3.98
N GLN A 492 31.03 7.91 -4.65
CA GLN A 492 31.65 6.70 -4.11
C GLN A 492 33.17 6.82 -4.05
N ASP A 493 33.81 7.34 -5.10
CA ASP A 493 35.25 7.62 -5.10
C ASP A 493 35.61 8.62 -3.99
N LEU A 494 34.77 9.64 -3.78
CA LEU A 494 34.90 10.61 -2.70
C LEU A 494 34.82 9.94 -1.32
N LEU A 495 33.83 9.08 -1.11
CA LEU A 495 33.64 8.33 0.13
C LEU A 495 34.81 7.37 0.39
N ASN A 496 35.29 6.68 -0.64
CA ASN A 496 36.47 5.81 -0.55
C ASN A 496 37.72 6.62 -0.16
N ASN A 497 37.95 7.81 -0.74
CA ASN A 497 39.10 8.64 -0.33
C ASN A 497 38.98 9.15 1.12
N ILE A 498 37.77 9.22 1.67
CA ILE A 498 37.52 9.62 3.05
C ILE A 498 37.74 8.44 4.00
N ILE A 499 37.24 7.25 3.63
CA ILE A 499 37.18 6.06 4.49
C ILE A 499 38.40 5.14 4.34
N ASP A 500 39.03 5.12 3.16
CA ASP A 500 39.95 4.06 2.75
C ASP A 500 41.14 4.65 1.98
N ASN A 501 42.23 4.95 2.69
CA ASN A 501 43.54 5.02 2.06
C ASN A 501 44.20 3.64 2.25
N MET A 502 44.09 2.81 1.21
CA MET A 502 44.85 1.57 0.95
C MET A 502 44.30 0.23 1.51
N SER A 503 43.24 -0.28 0.90
CA SER A 503 43.10 -1.73 0.67
C SER A 503 43.82 -2.17 -0.63
N ASN A 504 45.12 -1.88 -0.74
CA ASN A 504 45.99 -2.45 -1.79
C ASN A 504 46.55 -3.84 -1.39
N ASN A 505 45.87 -4.55 -0.49
CA ASN A 505 46.14 -5.96 -0.16
C ASN A 505 44.83 -6.68 0.18
N GLY A 506 43.99 -6.92 -0.83
CA GLY A 506 42.89 -7.87 -0.74
C GLY A 506 43.37 -9.32 -0.97
N PRO A 507 42.77 -10.33 -0.33
CA PRO A 507 43.16 -11.73 -0.49
C PRO A 507 42.92 -12.17 -1.93
N VAL A 508 43.82 -13.03 -2.42
CA VAL A 508 43.85 -13.61 -3.77
C VAL A 508 42.47 -14.16 -4.17
N LEU A 509 41.69 -13.37 -4.91
CA LEU A 509 40.49 -13.82 -5.58
C LEU A 509 40.82 -14.13 -7.04
N ASN A 510 40.57 -15.39 -7.40
CA ASN A 510 40.57 -16.03 -8.72
C ASN A 510 41.01 -15.16 -9.93
N ILE A 511 42.14 -15.55 -10.54
CA ILE A 511 42.82 -14.92 -11.69
C ILE A 511 41.87 -14.59 -12.87
N SER A 512 40.79 -15.35 -13.04
CA SER A 512 39.81 -15.11 -14.13
C SER A 512 38.92 -13.88 -13.92
N THR A 513 38.62 -13.52 -12.66
CA THR A 513 37.85 -12.32 -12.30
C THR A 513 38.75 -11.09 -12.28
N TRP A 514 40.02 -11.26 -11.90
CA TRP A 514 41.03 -10.21 -11.93
C TRP A 514 41.34 -9.74 -13.34
N LEU A 515 41.51 -10.63 -14.32
CA LEU A 515 41.76 -10.23 -15.72
C LEU A 515 40.58 -9.44 -16.33
N LYS A 516 39.33 -9.74 -15.97
CA LYS A 516 38.16 -8.97 -16.41
C LYS A 516 38.07 -7.59 -15.74
N LYS A 517 38.34 -7.50 -14.43
CA LYS A 517 38.42 -6.21 -13.73
C LYS A 517 39.63 -5.37 -14.16
N PHE A 518 40.79 -5.99 -14.39
CA PHE A 518 42.03 -5.33 -14.80
C PHE A 518 41.95 -4.77 -16.22
N LYS A 519 41.29 -5.45 -17.16
CA LYS A 519 41.07 -4.92 -18.51
C LYS A 519 40.17 -3.67 -18.52
N ILE A 520 39.20 -3.61 -17.61
CA ILE A 520 38.32 -2.44 -17.41
C ILE A 520 39.05 -1.33 -16.61
N LEU A 521 39.92 -1.69 -15.67
CA LEU A 521 40.73 -0.75 -14.89
C LEU A 521 41.81 -0.08 -15.76
N CYS A 522 42.46 -0.83 -16.66
CA CYS A 522 43.53 -0.33 -17.51
C CYS A 522 43.04 0.54 -18.68
N SER A 523 41.80 0.34 -19.18
CA SER A 523 41.22 1.27 -20.17
C SER A 523 40.83 2.62 -19.55
N ASN A 524 40.63 2.68 -18.23
CA ASN A 524 40.10 3.85 -17.53
C ASN A 524 41.17 4.72 -16.84
N LEU A 525 42.45 4.32 -16.90
CA LEU A 525 43.57 5.07 -16.33
C LEU A 525 44.05 6.26 -17.18
N LEU A 526 43.49 6.47 -18.39
CA LEU A 526 43.98 7.45 -19.36
C LEU A 526 43.25 8.80 -19.39
N ASN A 527 42.19 9.01 -18.60
CA ASN A 527 41.51 10.32 -18.50
C ASN A 527 41.64 10.93 -17.09
N LYS A 528 42.87 11.24 -16.68
CA LYS A 528 43.15 12.06 -15.48
C LYS A 528 43.06 13.55 -15.82
N SER A 529 41.83 14.08 -15.85
CA SER A 529 41.60 15.54 -15.79
C SER A 529 40.26 15.87 -15.09
N GLN A 530 39.89 15.09 -14.08
CA GLN A 530 38.76 15.40 -13.21
C GLN A 530 39.27 15.80 -11.83
N GLN A 531 38.87 17.00 -11.42
CA GLN A 531 39.13 17.67 -10.16
C GLN A 531 38.78 16.73 -9.00
N LYS A 532 39.80 16.13 -8.40
CA LYS A 532 39.66 15.21 -7.27
C LYS A 532 39.26 16.06 -6.05
N ILE A 533 37.98 16.10 -5.73
CA ILE A 533 37.52 16.72 -4.48
C ILE A 533 38.01 15.81 -3.37
N LEU A 534 38.86 16.33 -2.48
CA LEU A 534 39.53 15.57 -1.43
C LEU A 534 39.12 16.21 -0.08
N VAL A 535 38.22 15.56 0.66
CA VAL A 535 37.41 16.25 1.69
C VAL A 535 38.02 16.16 3.08
N SER A 536 38.81 15.12 3.39
CA SER A 536 39.30 14.86 4.76
C SER A 536 40.19 16.00 5.28
N GLY A 537 41.16 16.44 4.46
CA GLY A 537 42.05 17.54 4.80
C GLY A 537 41.37 18.91 4.72
N ASP A 538 40.45 19.12 3.78
CA ASP A 538 39.65 20.36 3.71
C ASP A 538 38.76 20.52 4.96
N VAL A 539 38.19 19.43 5.47
CA VAL A 539 37.42 19.42 6.72
C VAL A 539 38.32 19.68 7.93
N LEU A 540 39.52 19.10 7.97
CA LEU A 540 40.51 19.35 9.01
C LEU A 540 40.95 20.83 9.05
N LEU A 541 41.29 21.39 7.89
CA LEU A 541 41.62 22.81 7.73
C LEU A 541 40.46 23.72 8.15
N SER A 542 39.23 23.34 7.79
CA SER A 542 38.02 24.07 8.20
C SER A 542 37.81 24.06 9.71
N ALA A 543 38.07 22.93 10.37
CA ALA A 543 37.99 22.82 11.83
C ALA A 543 39.03 23.70 12.52
N GLY A 544 40.27 23.74 12.02
CA GLY A 544 41.32 24.65 12.49
C GLY A 544 40.94 26.12 12.28
N PHE A 545 40.35 26.43 11.13
CA PHE A 545 39.88 27.78 10.82
C PHE A 545 38.82 28.23 11.83
N ILE A 546 37.79 27.43 12.07
CA ILE A 546 36.68 27.76 12.98
C ILE A 546 37.15 27.87 14.43
N ALA A 547 38.06 26.99 14.85
CA ALA A 547 38.54 26.96 16.24
C ALA A 547 39.45 28.14 16.59
N TYR A 548 40.29 28.59 15.65
CA TYR A 548 41.37 29.54 15.95
C TYR A 548 41.30 30.87 15.21
N LEU A 549 40.82 30.91 13.97
CA LEU A 549 41.12 32.03 13.08
C LEU A 549 40.11 33.18 13.16
N GLY A 550 38.98 33.00 13.85
CA GLY A 550 37.94 34.02 14.05
C GLY A 550 38.44 35.40 14.51
N PRO A 551 39.36 35.52 15.48
CA PRO A 551 39.84 36.82 15.95
C PRO A 551 40.79 37.56 14.99
N TYR A 552 41.41 36.83 14.05
CA TYR A 552 42.51 37.34 13.22
C TYR A 552 42.01 38.04 11.96
N THR A 553 42.81 38.96 11.41
CA THR A 553 42.52 39.65 10.15
C THR A 553 42.92 38.82 8.93
N VAL A 554 42.40 39.18 7.77
CA VAL A 554 42.57 38.45 6.48
C VAL A 554 44.02 38.06 6.19
N ASN A 555 44.99 38.93 6.45
CA ASN A 555 46.39 38.67 6.10
C ASN A 555 46.97 37.52 6.95
N TYR A 556 46.76 37.55 8.27
CA TYR A 556 47.20 36.47 9.16
C TYR A 556 46.47 35.16 8.85
N ARG A 557 45.16 35.23 8.55
CA ARG A 557 44.38 34.04 8.13
C ARG A 557 44.95 33.41 6.87
N ARG A 558 45.23 34.21 5.84
CA ARG A 558 45.75 33.71 4.56
C ARG A 558 47.12 33.06 4.73
N GLU A 559 48.02 33.71 5.46
CA GLU A 559 49.38 33.21 5.70
C GLU A 559 49.36 31.85 6.42
N ILE A 560 48.65 31.76 7.55
CA ILE A 560 48.63 30.52 8.33
C ILE A 560 47.90 29.38 7.61
N ILE A 561 46.81 29.69 6.90
CA ILE A 561 46.08 28.70 6.10
C ILE A 561 46.90 28.17 4.93
N GLN A 562 47.67 29.03 4.25
CA GLN A 562 48.53 28.59 3.16
C GLN A 562 49.62 27.62 3.66
N MET A 563 50.21 27.92 4.82
CA MET A 563 51.17 27.02 5.48
C MET A 563 50.50 25.70 5.88
N TRP A 564 49.33 25.75 6.51
CA TRP A 564 48.58 24.55 6.90
C TRP A 564 48.21 23.68 5.70
N ASN A 565 47.65 24.28 4.64
CA ASN A 565 47.29 23.55 3.42
C ASN A 565 48.51 22.92 2.73
N THR A 566 49.66 23.59 2.79
CA THR A 566 50.91 23.02 2.26
C THR A 566 51.34 21.81 3.06
N ARG A 567 51.32 21.90 4.41
CA ARG A 567 51.66 20.77 5.27
C ARG A 567 50.69 19.60 5.14
N THR A 568 49.39 19.86 5.03
CA THR A 568 48.37 18.82 4.82
C THR A 568 48.67 18.00 3.56
N ARG A 569 49.11 18.66 2.48
CA ARG A 569 49.56 17.97 1.26
C ARG A 569 50.86 17.21 1.43
N GLU A 570 51.84 17.75 2.15
CA GLU A 570 53.11 17.05 2.45
C GLU A 570 52.90 15.75 3.25
N LEU A 571 51.91 15.74 4.14
CA LEU A 571 51.52 14.55 4.91
C LEU A 571 50.60 13.60 4.13
N ASN A 572 50.41 13.81 2.82
CA ASN A 572 49.55 13.03 1.94
C ASN A 572 48.09 12.94 2.41
N ILE A 573 47.62 13.92 3.19
CA ILE A 573 46.21 14.00 3.59
C ILE A 573 45.42 14.51 2.37
N PRO A 574 44.36 13.78 1.93
CA PRO A 574 43.48 14.22 0.86
C PRO A 574 42.92 15.64 1.10
N CYS A 575 43.39 16.65 0.36
CA CYS A 575 42.86 18.02 0.38
C CYS A 575 42.93 18.71 -1.00
N SER A 576 42.19 19.81 -1.15
CA SER A 576 42.21 20.64 -2.36
C SER A 576 43.53 21.39 -2.53
N ASP A 577 43.97 21.63 -3.78
CA ASP A 577 45.20 22.39 -4.08
C ASP A 577 45.22 23.76 -3.39
N SER A 578 44.07 24.43 -3.40
CA SER A 578 43.83 25.67 -2.67
C SER A 578 42.59 25.51 -1.79
N PHE A 579 42.81 25.51 -0.48
CA PHE A 579 41.73 25.49 0.50
C PHE A 579 40.84 26.74 0.43
N SER A 580 39.53 26.55 0.56
CA SER A 580 38.53 27.61 0.68
C SER A 580 37.43 27.17 1.64
N LEU A 581 37.33 27.86 2.79
CA LEU A 581 36.30 27.58 3.80
C LEU A 581 34.89 27.70 3.21
N ILE A 582 34.68 28.68 2.34
CA ILE A 582 33.39 28.94 1.69
C ILE A 582 32.99 27.78 0.79
N THR A 583 33.94 27.18 0.06
CA THR A 583 33.64 26.04 -0.81
C THR A 583 33.39 24.77 0.00
N THR A 584 34.13 24.58 1.10
CA THR A 584 34.02 23.36 1.92
C THR A 584 32.78 23.36 2.81
N LEU A 585 32.49 24.47 3.50
CA LEU A 585 31.41 24.56 4.51
C LEU A 585 30.30 25.55 4.16
N GLY A 586 30.50 26.42 3.17
CA GLY A 586 29.51 27.40 2.78
C GLY A 586 28.40 26.80 1.91
N GLU A 587 27.15 27.10 2.26
CA GLU A 587 25.99 26.71 1.47
C GLU A 587 25.49 27.93 0.68
N PRO A 588 25.46 27.90 -0.68
CA PRO A 588 25.15 29.07 -1.48
C PRO A 588 23.79 29.73 -1.17
N VAL A 589 22.79 28.92 -0.82
CA VAL A 589 21.44 29.41 -0.46
C VAL A 589 21.49 30.16 0.87
N VAL A 590 22.18 29.62 1.87
CA VAL A 590 22.34 30.22 3.19
C VAL A 590 23.17 31.50 3.10
N ILE A 591 24.28 31.50 2.37
CA ILE A 591 25.10 32.69 2.13
C ILE A 591 24.29 33.79 1.45
N ARG A 592 23.44 33.45 0.47
CA ARG A 592 22.55 34.42 -0.16
C ARG A 592 21.55 35.00 0.84
N ALA A 593 20.98 34.19 1.72
CA ALA A 593 20.10 34.66 2.79
C ALA A 593 20.84 35.62 3.74
N TRP A 594 22.09 35.33 4.11
CA TRP A 594 22.92 36.24 4.91
C TRP A 594 23.16 37.58 4.22
N ASN A 595 23.45 37.56 2.92
CA ASN A 595 23.66 38.78 2.13
C ASN A 595 22.39 39.63 2.07
N ILE A 596 21.22 39.00 1.90
CA ILE A 596 19.92 39.68 1.96
C ILE A 596 19.67 40.28 3.36
N ALA A 597 20.08 39.57 4.42
CA ALA A 597 20.01 40.05 5.79
C ALA A 597 21.06 41.14 6.12
N GLY A 598 21.98 41.46 5.21
CA GLY A 598 22.92 42.57 5.33
C GLY A 598 24.36 42.19 5.68
N LEU A 599 24.72 40.90 5.61
CA LEU A 599 26.13 40.48 5.65
C LEU A 599 26.84 40.91 4.34
N PRO A 600 28.03 41.51 4.40
CA PRO A 600 28.78 41.83 3.18
C PRO A 600 29.16 40.58 2.37
N VAL A 601 29.20 40.74 1.04
CA VAL A 601 29.48 39.65 0.08
C VAL A 601 30.97 39.27 -0.02
N ASP A 602 31.85 39.96 0.72
CA ASP A 602 33.28 39.69 0.70
C ASP A 602 33.61 38.39 1.44
N ALA A 603 34.71 37.74 1.04
CA ALA A 603 35.10 36.44 1.60
C ALA A 603 35.30 36.48 3.12
N PHE A 604 35.84 37.57 3.67
CA PHE A 604 36.12 37.67 5.10
C PHE A 604 34.83 37.72 5.93
N SER A 605 33.84 38.48 5.46
CA SER A 605 32.51 38.57 6.08
C SER A 605 31.78 37.23 6.01
N ILE A 606 31.84 36.54 4.86
CA ILE A 606 31.23 35.21 4.69
C ILE A 606 31.93 34.16 5.57
N GLU A 607 33.27 34.16 5.64
CA GLU A 607 34.04 33.28 6.54
C GLU A 607 33.63 33.48 8.00
N ASN A 608 33.47 34.73 8.45
CA ASN A 608 32.98 35.02 9.79
C ASN A 608 31.54 34.52 9.99
N GLY A 609 30.68 34.65 8.98
CA GLY A 609 29.33 34.08 8.98
C GLY A 609 29.36 32.56 9.19
N ILE A 610 30.25 31.85 8.49
CA ILE A 610 30.46 30.41 8.65
C ILE A 610 30.93 30.08 10.08
N ILE A 611 31.85 30.85 10.67
CA ILE A 611 32.29 30.64 12.06
C ILE A 611 31.12 30.81 13.03
N VAL A 612 30.31 31.87 12.85
CA VAL A 612 29.13 32.16 13.67
C VAL A 612 28.11 31.02 13.61
N GLU A 613 27.91 30.42 12.43
CA GLU A 613 26.94 29.35 12.22
C GLU A 613 27.46 27.97 12.69
N LYS A 614 28.71 27.62 12.38
CA LYS A 614 29.27 26.28 12.58
C LYS A 614 30.01 26.10 13.91
N SER A 615 30.29 27.17 14.64
CA SER A 615 30.94 27.09 15.96
C SER A 615 30.04 26.41 17.00
N ARG A 616 30.62 25.52 17.81
CA ARG A 616 29.94 24.88 18.95
C ARG A 616 29.71 25.85 20.11
N ARG A 617 30.65 26.78 20.31
CA ARG A 617 30.57 27.84 21.32
C ARG A 617 29.81 29.04 20.77
N TRP A 618 29.11 29.75 21.64
CA TRP A 618 28.37 30.94 21.24
C TRP A 618 29.30 32.02 20.68
N PRO A 619 28.91 32.68 19.57
CA PRO A 619 29.74 33.68 18.93
C PRO A 619 29.77 34.99 19.72
N LEU A 620 30.98 35.51 19.96
CA LEU A 620 31.25 36.85 20.42
C LEU A 620 31.82 37.66 19.26
N MET A 621 30.99 38.55 18.73
CA MET A 621 31.28 39.38 17.57
C MET A 621 31.89 40.71 18.01
N ILE A 622 33.16 40.92 17.66
CA ILE A 622 33.85 42.21 17.80
C ILE A 622 33.46 43.05 16.57
N ASP A 623 32.51 43.97 16.76
CA ASP A 623 31.80 44.65 15.69
C ASP A 623 31.61 46.15 15.99
N PRO A 624 32.67 46.97 15.84
CA PRO A 624 32.61 48.41 16.10
C PRO A 624 31.66 49.18 15.18
N GLN A 625 31.34 48.61 14.01
CA GLN A 625 30.49 49.22 12.99
C GLN A 625 29.04 48.70 13.02
N GLU A 626 28.74 47.79 13.95
CA GLU A 626 27.42 47.17 14.13
C GLU A 626 26.89 46.45 12.87
N GLN A 627 27.79 46.00 11.99
CA GLN A 627 27.41 45.28 10.77
C GLN A 627 26.91 43.88 11.08
N ALA A 628 27.67 43.12 11.88
CA ALA A 628 27.29 41.78 12.31
C ALA A 628 26.05 41.83 13.22
N ASN A 629 25.96 42.83 14.09
CA ASN A 629 24.79 43.05 14.94
C ASN A 629 23.50 43.25 14.10
N LYS A 630 23.55 44.14 13.09
CA LYS A 630 22.41 44.36 12.18
C LYS A 630 22.08 43.11 11.36
N TRP A 631 23.11 42.42 10.86
CA TRP A 631 22.93 41.17 10.12
C TRP A 631 22.18 40.11 10.95
N VAL A 632 22.62 39.83 12.18
CA VAL A 632 21.96 38.84 13.07
C VAL A 632 20.52 39.26 13.37
N LYS A 633 20.26 40.55 13.63
CA LYS A 633 18.90 41.07 13.86
C LYS A 633 17.97 40.86 12.68
N ASN A 634 18.46 41.08 11.46
CA ASN A 634 17.66 40.91 10.25
C ASN A 634 17.45 39.42 9.94
N MET A 635 18.48 38.59 10.12
CA MET A 635 18.44 37.15 9.89
C MET A 635 17.46 36.45 10.83
N GLU A 636 17.47 36.81 12.11
CA GLU A 636 16.63 36.20 13.16
C GLU A 636 15.29 36.94 13.38
N ARG A 637 14.92 37.86 12.48
CA ARG A 637 13.73 38.70 12.63
C ARG A 637 12.45 37.89 12.68
N GLU A 638 12.32 36.89 11.81
CA GLU A 638 11.15 35.99 11.75
C GLU A 638 11.11 35.04 12.95
N ASN A 639 12.27 34.74 13.54
CA ASN A 639 12.42 33.89 14.72
C ASN A 639 12.19 34.65 16.04
N GLN A 640 11.73 35.91 15.98
CA GLN A 640 11.41 36.75 17.16
C GLN A 640 12.61 37.00 18.10
N LEU A 641 13.79 37.29 17.54
CA LEU A 641 15.01 37.63 18.28
C LEU A 641 14.76 38.60 19.44
N LYS A 642 15.23 38.22 20.63
CA LYS A 642 15.23 39.10 21.81
C LYS A 642 16.58 39.80 21.93
N VAL A 643 16.53 41.11 22.07
CA VAL A 643 17.71 41.96 22.28
C VAL A 643 17.81 42.28 23.76
N ILE A 644 18.96 41.99 24.37
CA ILE A 644 19.22 42.25 25.79
C ILE A 644 20.55 42.99 26.00
N LYS A 645 20.66 43.75 27.09
CA LYS A 645 21.90 44.37 27.56
C LYS A 645 22.10 44.07 29.05
N LEU A 646 23.36 44.00 29.49
CA LEU A 646 23.69 43.80 30.91
C LEU A 646 23.18 44.94 31.81
N THR A 647 22.89 46.11 31.23
CA THR A 647 22.30 47.25 31.95
C THR A 647 20.81 47.10 32.22
N ASP A 648 20.13 46.14 31.57
CA ASP A 648 18.69 46.01 31.66
C ASP A 648 18.32 45.20 32.90
N SER A 649 17.55 45.75 33.82
CA SER A 649 17.20 45.09 35.10
C SER A 649 16.47 43.74 34.93
N ASN A 650 15.81 43.52 33.78
CA ASN A 650 15.01 42.33 33.50
C ASN A 650 15.66 41.39 32.45
N TYR A 651 16.95 41.56 32.13
CA TYR A 651 17.58 40.76 31.09
C TYR A 651 17.58 39.26 31.42
N ILE A 652 17.80 38.90 32.70
CA ILE A 652 17.83 37.50 33.16
C ILE A 652 16.48 36.82 32.89
N ARG A 653 15.38 37.45 33.30
CA ARG A 653 14.02 36.93 33.06
C ARG A 653 13.70 36.79 31.57
N THR A 654 14.18 37.73 30.75
CA THR A 654 14.01 37.66 29.29
C THR A 654 14.78 36.47 28.72
N LEU A 655 16.00 36.23 29.21
CA LEU A 655 16.82 35.09 28.83
C LEU A 655 16.21 33.75 29.28
N GLU A 656 15.69 33.66 30.51
CA GLU A 656 14.99 32.47 31.03
C GLU A 656 13.83 32.05 30.12
N ASN A 657 12.95 33.01 29.80
CA ASN A 657 11.82 32.77 28.91
C ASN A 657 12.28 32.37 27.51
N ALA A 658 13.33 33.00 26.98
CA ALA A 658 13.85 32.68 25.66
C ALA A 658 14.46 31.26 25.59
N ILE A 659 15.14 30.81 26.65
CA ILE A 659 15.69 29.45 26.75
C ILE A 659 14.57 28.39 26.71
N GLN A 660 13.50 28.60 27.49
CA GLN A 660 12.37 27.67 27.53
C GLN A 660 11.59 27.65 26.21
N MET A 661 11.38 28.81 25.60
CA MET A 661 10.62 28.94 24.35
C MET A 661 11.45 28.68 23.09
N GLY A 662 12.77 28.52 23.21
CA GLY A 662 13.68 28.32 22.07
C GLY A 662 13.87 29.56 21.20
N LEU A 663 13.69 30.77 21.75
CA LEU A 663 13.83 32.02 21.02
C LEU A 663 15.31 32.46 20.95
N PRO A 664 15.78 32.99 19.81
CA PRO A 664 17.13 33.50 19.71
C PRO A 664 17.29 34.77 20.55
N VAL A 665 18.49 34.96 21.13
CA VAL A 665 18.82 36.12 21.96
C VAL A 665 20.15 36.72 21.52
N ILE A 666 20.22 38.05 21.41
CA ILE A 666 21.47 38.79 21.24
C ILE A 666 21.78 39.68 22.46
N LEU A 667 22.94 39.46 23.07
CA LEU A 667 23.50 40.29 24.12
C LEU A 667 24.37 41.39 23.51
N GLU A 668 23.98 42.65 23.70
CA GLU A 668 24.64 43.79 23.07
C GLU A 668 25.59 44.53 24.00
N ASN A 669 26.61 45.11 23.37
CA ASN A 669 27.51 46.10 23.96
C ASN A 669 28.22 45.59 25.21
N ILE A 670 28.62 44.33 25.19
CA ILE A 670 29.46 43.81 26.26
C ILE A 670 30.78 44.58 26.27
N ARG A 671 31.27 44.86 27.48
CA ARG A 671 32.63 45.38 27.69
C ARG A 671 33.58 44.19 27.79
N GLU A 672 34.58 44.26 28.66
CA GLU A 672 35.58 43.19 28.83
C GLU A 672 35.18 42.17 29.91
N GLN A 673 34.01 42.33 30.51
CA GLN A 673 33.48 41.46 31.57
C GLN A 673 32.08 40.95 31.21
N LEU A 674 31.77 39.73 31.66
CA LEU A 674 30.47 39.07 31.56
C LEU A 674 30.00 38.68 32.96
N ASP A 675 28.69 38.73 33.18
CA ASP A 675 28.10 38.32 34.45
C ASP A 675 28.24 36.80 34.65
N ALA A 676 28.66 36.39 35.85
CA ALA A 676 28.84 34.98 36.19
C ALA A 676 27.55 34.16 36.06
N VAL A 677 26.38 34.80 36.18
CA VAL A 677 25.07 34.15 35.97
C VAL A 677 24.93 33.55 34.57
N LEU A 678 25.62 34.09 33.56
CA LEU A 678 25.55 33.59 32.18
C LEU A 678 26.37 32.32 31.95
N GLU A 679 27.25 31.94 32.89
CA GLU A 679 28.18 30.82 32.72
C GLU A 679 27.52 29.48 32.33
N PRO A 680 26.39 29.07 32.95
CA PRO A 680 25.70 27.84 32.55
C PRO A 680 25.21 27.86 31.10
N VAL A 681 24.79 29.03 30.59
CA VAL A 681 24.33 29.22 29.20
C VAL A 681 25.52 29.21 28.24
N LEU A 682 26.61 29.89 28.61
CA LEU A 682 27.81 29.97 27.79
C LEU A 682 28.47 28.60 27.59
N LEU A 683 28.58 27.83 28.67
CA LEU A 683 29.14 26.48 28.67
C LEU A 683 28.14 25.40 28.21
N ARG A 684 26.85 25.75 28.08
CA ARG A 684 25.75 24.82 27.79
C ARG A 684 25.74 23.64 28.77
N ASN A 685 25.74 23.94 30.07
CA ASN A 685 25.68 22.96 31.15
C ASN A 685 24.28 22.34 31.27
N ILE A 686 23.89 21.59 30.24
CA ILE A 686 22.60 20.90 30.12
C ILE A 686 22.69 19.59 30.89
N PHE A 687 21.71 19.31 31.73
CA PHE A 687 21.59 18.06 32.48
C PHE A 687 20.17 17.51 32.36
N ARG A 688 20.03 16.19 32.47
CA ARG A 688 18.73 15.53 32.35
C ARG A 688 18.06 15.43 33.72
N SER A 689 16.83 15.92 33.84
CA SER A 689 16.00 15.82 35.05
C SER A 689 14.59 15.37 34.67
N GLY A 690 14.11 14.27 35.27
CA GLY A 690 12.77 13.75 34.96
C GLY A 690 12.56 13.34 33.49
N GLY A 691 13.63 13.01 32.76
CA GLY A 691 13.58 12.65 31.34
C GLY A 691 13.69 13.84 30.37
N ILE A 692 13.61 15.08 30.86
CA ILE A 692 13.70 16.33 30.10
C ILE A 692 15.11 16.93 30.25
N ASP A 693 15.61 17.57 29.19
CA ASP A 693 16.87 18.31 29.23
C ASP A 693 16.65 19.68 29.89
N CYS A 694 17.41 19.99 30.92
CA CYS A 694 17.28 21.20 31.72
C CYS A 694 18.61 21.96 31.83
N LEU A 695 18.52 23.26 32.10
CA LEU A 695 19.65 24.14 32.36
C LEU A 695 19.35 24.98 33.61
N LYS A 696 20.31 25.05 34.55
CA LYS A 696 20.17 25.86 35.76
C LYS A 696 20.73 27.26 35.51
N LEU A 697 19.89 28.29 35.66
CA LEU A 697 20.26 29.70 35.52
C LEU A 697 19.96 30.43 36.83
N GLY A 698 21.00 30.89 37.53
CA GLY A 698 20.85 31.36 38.91
C GLY A 698 20.31 30.23 39.80
N ASP A 699 19.18 30.47 40.46
CA ASP A 699 18.49 29.48 41.29
C ASP A 699 17.41 28.69 40.52
N ASN A 700 17.06 29.13 39.31
CA ASN A 700 15.98 28.55 38.52
C ASN A 700 16.47 27.39 37.66
N ILE A 701 15.70 26.29 37.63
CA ILE A 701 15.89 25.19 36.68
C ILE A 701 14.93 25.41 35.52
N LEU A 702 15.49 25.57 34.33
CA LEU A 702 14.75 25.82 33.10
C LEU A 702 14.73 24.57 32.25
N GLU A 703 13.59 24.24 31.65
CA GLU A 703 13.55 23.32 30.53
C GLU A 703 14.33 23.91 29.35
N TYR A 704 15.24 23.13 28.78
CA TYR A 704 16.14 23.58 27.73
C TYR A 704 15.58 23.23 26.35
N ASN A 705 15.32 24.24 25.54
CA ASN A 705 14.91 24.06 24.15
C ASN A 705 16.13 24.09 23.21
N HIS A 706 16.34 23.01 22.44
CA HIS A 706 17.48 22.88 21.51
C HIS A 706 17.48 23.86 20.33
N ASN A 707 16.35 24.53 20.06
CA ASN A 707 16.26 25.60 19.06
C ASN A 707 16.83 26.93 19.55
N PHE A 708 17.06 27.09 20.86
CA PHE A 708 17.64 28.30 21.43
C PHE A 708 18.98 28.65 20.77
N ARG A 709 19.21 29.95 20.50
CA ARG A 709 20.46 30.49 19.97
C ARG A 709 20.87 31.73 20.75
N PHE A 710 22.16 31.87 21.04
CA PHE A 710 22.70 32.99 21.79
C PHE A 710 23.85 33.67 21.03
N TYR A 711 23.74 34.98 20.85
CA TYR A 711 24.72 35.81 20.16
C TYR A 711 25.23 36.89 21.10
N ILE A 712 26.50 37.24 20.98
CA ILE A 712 27.11 38.29 21.80
C ILE A 712 27.79 39.29 20.87
N SER A 713 27.61 40.58 21.13
CA SER A 713 28.25 41.64 20.34
C SER A 713 28.90 42.69 21.22
N THR A 714 30.04 43.23 20.76
CA THR A 714 30.71 44.37 21.38
C THR A 714 31.03 45.43 20.34
N ARG A 715 30.91 46.70 20.74
CA ARG A 715 31.35 47.86 19.95
C ARG A 715 32.82 48.22 20.21
N LEU A 716 33.47 47.58 21.18
CA LEU A 716 34.89 47.81 21.46
C LEU A 716 35.72 47.35 20.26
N SER A 717 36.59 48.23 19.76
CA SER A 717 37.44 47.90 18.60
C SER A 717 38.56 46.93 18.93
N ASN A 718 39.07 46.99 20.17
CA ASN A 718 40.12 46.12 20.66
C ASN A 718 39.87 45.72 22.14
N PRO A 719 38.85 44.90 22.42
CA PRO A 719 38.59 44.42 23.77
C PRO A 719 39.65 43.43 24.22
N HIS A 720 40.04 43.50 25.49
CA HIS A 720 40.90 42.52 26.14
C HIS A 720 40.08 41.53 26.97
N TYR A 721 39.68 40.42 26.33
CA TYR A 721 39.00 39.33 27.03
C TYR A 721 40.01 38.41 27.71
N LEU A 722 39.91 38.29 29.03
CA LEU A 722 40.72 37.34 29.81
C LEU A 722 40.46 35.89 29.35
N PRO A 723 41.41 34.96 29.59
CA PRO A 723 41.28 33.56 29.17
C PRO A 723 39.97 32.91 29.62
N GLU A 724 39.47 33.28 30.81
CA GLU A 724 38.22 32.77 31.37
C GLU A 724 37.01 33.04 30.45
N ILE A 725 36.96 34.22 29.82
CA ILE A 725 35.91 34.55 28.86
C ILE A 725 36.22 33.90 27.51
N ALA A 726 37.47 33.99 27.05
CA ALA A 726 37.88 33.49 25.74
C ALA A 726 37.67 31.97 25.57
N VAL A 727 37.69 31.18 26.65
CA VAL A 727 37.37 29.73 26.57
C VAL A 727 35.88 29.44 26.44
N LYS A 728 35.01 30.33 26.91
CA LYS A 728 33.55 30.15 26.98
C LYS A 728 32.84 30.51 25.66
N VAL A 729 33.46 31.34 24.81
CA VAL A 729 32.85 31.86 23.57
C VAL A 729 33.75 31.66 22.36
N SER A 730 33.18 31.77 21.16
CA SER A 730 33.93 31.83 19.90
C SER A 730 34.07 33.27 19.45
N VAL A 731 35.28 33.84 19.54
CA VAL A 731 35.51 35.24 19.21
C VAL A 731 35.71 35.41 17.70
N SER A 732 34.91 36.27 17.09
CA SER A 732 34.98 36.61 15.65
C SER A 732 35.12 38.11 15.45
N SER A 733 36.12 38.53 14.67
CA SER A 733 36.40 39.94 14.40
C SER A 733 35.74 40.40 13.11
N PHE A 734 34.75 41.30 13.21
CA PHE A 734 34.11 41.97 12.07
C PHE A 734 34.68 43.37 11.79
N SER A 735 35.72 43.78 12.52
CA SER A 735 36.47 45.02 12.28
C SER A 735 37.19 44.97 10.93
N ASN A 736 36.59 45.59 9.91
CA ASN A 736 37.16 45.71 8.55
C ASN A 736 38.37 46.67 8.53
N ILE A 737 39.58 46.17 8.79
CA ILE A 737 40.81 46.99 8.84
C ILE A 737 41.40 47.28 7.44
N ASN A 738 41.07 46.48 6.41
CA ASN A 738 41.81 46.50 5.15
C ASN A 738 41.24 47.36 4.01
N ILE A 739 40.12 48.07 4.18
CA ILE A 739 39.60 48.95 3.11
C ILE A 739 40.10 50.41 3.26
N TYR A 740 40.54 50.82 4.45
CA TYR A 740 40.88 52.24 4.71
C TYR A 740 42.37 52.57 4.76
N HIS A 741 43.27 51.59 4.92
CA HIS A 741 44.70 51.90 5.10
C HIS A 741 45.49 52.21 3.83
N ASN A 742 45.01 51.85 2.64
CA ASN A 742 45.68 52.23 1.38
C ASN A 742 45.38 53.66 0.89
N LYS A 743 44.44 54.39 1.53
CA LYS A 743 44.18 55.81 1.21
C LYS A 743 44.88 56.81 2.12
N ARG A 744 45.51 56.38 3.23
CA ARG A 744 46.15 57.28 4.21
C ARG A 744 47.68 57.21 4.26
N ARG A 745 48.32 56.47 3.34
CA ARG A 745 49.79 56.46 3.16
C ARG A 745 50.27 57.16 1.89
N VAL A 746 49.38 57.82 1.16
CA VAL A 746 49.72 58.73 0.05
C VAL A 746 48.95 60.03 0.26
N SER A 747 49.42 60.83 1.22
CA SER A 747 49.11 62.27 1.35
C SER A 747 50.14 62.90 2.26
#